data_AF-A0A7S4RCJ4-F1
#
_entry.id   AF-A0A7S4RCJ4-F1
#
_cell.length_a   1.000
_cell.length_b   1.000
_cell.length_c   1.000
_cell.angle_alpha   90.00
_cell.angle_beta   90.00
_cell.angle_gamma   90.00
#
_symmetry.space_group_name_H-M   'P 1'
#
loop_
_entity.id
_entity.type
_entity.pdbx_description
1 polymer ?
#
loop_
_entity_poly.entity_id
_entity_poly.type
_entity_poly.pdbx_seq_one_letter_code
_entity_poly.pdbx_strand_id
1 'polypeptide(L)'
;MAKQGGTAGGILLSLGLATLRLSAAAVVEDVLYNDGGANLTGYMAYPTGATGRLPVLIHAHAWGGLSDFERERARRTADEFGIIGFAVGVYTDSQTTQAAQGGFQVRAGLVGQYAAQPQLFVSRLSAAMAVLRNHTRANASRVAAAGYCFGGTAVLNFAKLGGAAAEGVASVFSFHGGLSGLAAGSGSFGGVRVFVYNGAADSSIPMAAGSEFQEYMTNHSVMWEFATYGQAMHGFTHPTEGTNHFHHEKVAEMRSWESMRDGLKGLGFFNGTTSAAVPAAPPAVATASVTYNDSAVSLSGYLAYPAGASGRLPVVIHVHTWNGLSDFERGRANRTAAELGHIGFAVSLFTDAETAQAQASFQAKIALVQGFTPALFASRLSAAVSFLRGHALVDLTRLGAAGYCFGGTAVLQYARMGAATADGVLGVASFHGGLSGLDALPQKYCPTRVGIFNGAGDASITNAEITSLSAALEASKTQWEFTNYSNAQHGFTHPSDGTAHFQYDKMAEQRSWTSMADFFNTTFAGEGRANSSSCVHASTTETVSYSDGNASLTGFLAYPSGVTGKLPVVIHAHAWGGLSDFERKRAQRTADELGVIGFAVGIYTDSETAQAAQGNYQVLGGLVGRYSAQPQLFNSRLAAAVGLLQSKPRADVQHVAAAGYCFGGTAVLQFAKLGGASAHGVAGVFSFHGGLSGLAAGNATFGNVRVFVANGAADAMIPMAAGTEFQEYMTNHSAKWEFATYGHAQHGFTHPTEGTGHFHYERIAEMRSWESMRDGLKDMGFLNRMSWAAAPAPAIATASVTYNDSGVSLSGYLAYPAGASGRLPVVIHVHTWNGLSDFERGRANRTAAELGHIGFAVSLFTDAETAQAQANMFAKVALVQSFTPELYASRLSAAVAYLRGHAMADLTRLGACGYCFGGTAVLQYARTGAATADGVLGVASFHGGLSGLDALPQKYCPTRVAIFNGAGDAMITDAQVTSVSSALEASKTHWEFTNYSNAQHGFTHPTDGTAHFHYDQMAEQRSWASMSDFLATTFAGEGRTSPASCVHAHAPNTTATPSPDPAGASTSPSPSLAGGNGGTLSPSPSPAGGTLSPSPSPAGGNGGTLSPSPSPAGGSGGTGSPTPTPMVTSTSLRKASWTPAAMAFVMAAPAARALA
;
A
#
# COMPACT_ATOMS: atom_id res chain seq x y z
N MET A 1 -44.46 -67.56 -9.11
CA MET A 1 -45.35 -66.81 -10.02
C MET A 1 -46.05 -65.71 -9.23
N ALA A 2 -46.31 -64.56 -9.87
CA ALA A 2 -47.37 -63.58 -9.57
C ALA A 2 -47.46 -62.85 -8.20
N LYS A 3 -47.30 -61.52 -8.30
CA LYS A 3 -48.15 -60.42 -7.78
C LYS A 3 -48.08 -59.92 -6.31
N GLN A 4 -48.07 -58.58 -6.26
CA GLN A 4 -48.63 -57.64 -5.28
C GLN A 4 -47.87 -57.33 -3.97
N GLY A 5 -47.27 -56.14 -3.94
CA GLY A 5 -47.78 -55.00 -3.14
C GLY A 5 -47.38 -54.93 -1.65
N GLY A 6 -46.66 -53.86 -1.27
CA GLY A 6 -46.47 -53.51 0.14
C GLY A 6 -45.24 -52.62 0.42
N THR A 7 -45.47 -51.31 0.53
CA THR A 7 -44.71 -50.33 1.34
C THR A 7 -43.24 -50.62 1.68
N ALA A 8 -42.31 -49.95 0.99
CA ALA A 8 -40.94 -49.76 1.46
C ALA A 8 -40.81 -48.39 2.16
N GLY A 9 -40.56 -48.39 3.47
CA GLY A 9 -40.11 -47.21 4.20
C GLY A 9 -38.62 -46.98 3.94
N GLY A 10 -38.29 -46.12 2.98
CA GLY A 10 -36.91 -45.78 2.64
C GLY A 10 -36.43 -44.54 3.41
N ILE A 11 -35.38 -44.70 4.22
CA ILE A 11 -34.63 -43.57 4.80
C ILE A 11 -33.86 -42.89 3.66
N LEU A 12 -34.30 -41.70 3.26
CA LEU A 12 -33.63 -40.91 2.23
C LEU A 12 -32.51 -40.08 2.87
N LEU A 13 -31.27 -40.48 2.61
CA LEU A 13 -30.08 -39.76 3.06
C LEU A 13 -29.97 -38.44 2.27
N SER A 14 -30.11 -37.30 2.95
CA SER A 14 -30.09 -35.99 2.33
C SER A 14 -28.67 -35.54 1.95
N LEU A 15 -28.28 -35.71 0.69
CA LEU A 15 -27.13 -35.00 0.13
C LEU A 15 -27.44 -33.51 -0.01
N GLY A 16 -26.74 -32.67 0.76
CA GLY A 16 -26.79 -31.22 0.58
C GLY A 16 -26.02 -30.81 -0.67
N LEU A 17 -26.70 -30.18 -1.64
CA LEU A 17 -26.01 -29.55 -2.78
C LEU A 17 -25.30 -28.29 -2.29
N ALA A 18 -23.97 -28.35 -2.22
CA ALA A 18 -23.14 -27.16 -2.19
C ALA A 18 -23.19 -26.48 -3.57
N THR A 19 -23.53 -25.18 -3.61
CA THR A 19 -23.48 -24.39 -4.84
C THR A 19 -22.02 -24.09 -5.22
N LEU A 20 -21.42 -24.94 -6.04
CA LEU A 20 -20.17 -24.61 -6.72
C LEU A 20 -20.37 -23.32 -7.53
N ARG A 21 -19.61 -22.28 -7.20
CA ARG A 21 -19.33 -21.22 -8.18
C ARG A 21 -18.38 -21.82 -9.21
N LEU A 22 -18.85 -22.03 -10.44
CA LEU A 22 -17.92 -22.16 -11.56
C LEU A 22 -17.34 -20.77 -11.84
N SER A 23 -16.11 -20.55 -11.37
CA SER A 23 -15.17 -19.71 -12.12
C SER A 23 -15.05 -20.28 -13.54
N ALA A 24 -14.77 -19.43 -14.52
CA ALA A 24 -14.45 -19.90 -15.86
C ALA A 24 -13.10 -20.65 -15.77
N ALA A 25 -13.16 -21.98 -15.67
CA ALA A 25 -12.03 -22.85 -15.39
C ALA A 25 -10.81 -22.48 -16.25
N ALA A 26 -9.63 -22.40 -15.62
CA ALA A 26 -8.38 -22.12 -16.30
C ALA A 26 -8.28 -22.85 -17.65
N VAL A 27 -7.81 -22.14 -18.67
CA VAL A 27 -7.55 -22.77 -19.97
C VAL A 27 -6.30 -23.62 -19.82
N VAL A 28 -6.36 -24.85 -20.31
CA VAL A 28 -5.36 -25.88 -20.06
C VAL A 28 -4.90 -26.54 -21.35
N GLU A 29 -3.61 -26.85 -21.42
CA GLU A 29 -2.98 -27.54 -22.55
C GLU A 29 -1.87 -28.47 -22.08
N ASP A 30 -1.71 -29.62 -22.75
CA ASP A 30 -0.51 -30.45 -22.60
C ASP A 30 0.60 -29.87 -23.49
N VAL A 31 1.79 -29.68 -22.92
CA VAL A 31 2.93 -29.03 -23.55
C VAL A 31 4.02 -30.07 -23.78
N LEU A 32 4.30 -30.38 -25.04
CA LEU A 32 5.31 -31.37 -25.44
C LEU A 32 6.68 -30.72 -25.63
N TYR A 33 7.73 -31.36 -25.10
CA TYR A 33 9.12 -30.96 -25.30
C TYR A 33 10.05 -32.18 -25.35
N ASN A 34 11.30 -31.90 -25.72
CA ASN A 34 12.30 -32.93 -25.95
C ASN A 34 13.62 -32.52 -25.28
N ASP A 35 14.27 -33.48 -24.61
CA ASP A 35 15.61 -33.36 -24.02
C ASP A 35 16.50 -34.45 -24.61
N GLY A 36 17.43 -34.07 -25.48
CA GLY A 36 18.43 -34.99 -26.06
C GLY A 36 17.85 -36.18 -26.85
N GLY A 37 16.68 -36.02 -27.47
CA GLY A 37 15.95 -37.09 -28.16
C GLY A 37 14.88 -37.78 -27.31
N ALA A 38 14.82 -37.50 -26.00
CA ALA A 38 13.80 -38.06 -25.13
C ALA A 38 12.56 -37.14 -25.01
N ASN A 39 11.37 -37.69 -25.24
CA ASN A 39 10.10 -36.95 -25.15
C ASN A 39 9.63 -36.78 -23.71
N LEU A 40 9.07 -35.60 -23.44
CA LEU A 40 8.52 -35.17 -22.18
C LEU A 40 7.19 -34.44 -22.40
N THR A 41 6.24 -34.72 -21.52
CA THR A 41 4.95 -34.05 -21.46
C THR A 41 4.86 -33.20 -20.19
N GLY A 42 4.51 -31.93 -20.33
CA GLY A 42 4.09 -31.04 -19.25
C GLY A 42 2.61 -30.67 -19.40
N TYR A 43 2.05 -30.00 -18.38
CA TYR A 43 0.68 -29.50 -18.39
C TYR A 43 0.68 -28.03 -17.95
N MET A 44 0.19 -27.16 -18.81
CA MET A 44 0.09 -25.73 -18.55
C MET A 44 -1.36 -25.34 -18.30
N ALA A 45 -1.59 -24.56 -17.25
CA ALA A 45 -2.86 -23.93 -16.93
C ALA A 45 -2.66 -22.41 -16.88
N TYR A 46 -3.56 -21.65 -17.49
CA TYR A 46 -3.50 -20.20 -17.50
C TYR A 46 -4.87 -19.54 -17.30
N PRO A 47 -4.91 -18.33 -16.68
CA PRO A 47 -6.16 -17.66 -16.36
C PRO A 47 -7.00 -17.37 -17.60
N THR A 48 -8.29 -17.68 -17.51
CA THR A 48 -9.25 -17.48 -18.60
C THR A 48 -9.40 -16.00 -18.94
N GLY A 49 -9.31 -15.67 -20.22
CA GLY A 49 -9.42 -14.28 -20.71
C GLY A 49 -8.15 -13.44 -20.58
N ALA A 50 -7.04 -13.96 -20.05
CA ALA A 50 -5.79 -13.20 -19.98
C ALA A 50 -5.27 -12.79 -21.38
N THR A 51 -4.57 -11.65 -21.45
CA THR A 51 -3.94 -11.11 -22.66
C THR A 51 -2.45 -10.84 -22.43
N GLY A 52 -1.60 -11.13 -23.42
CA GLY A 52 -0.15 -10.94 -23.31
C GLY A 52 0.60 -12.10 -22.65
N ARG A 53 1.87 -11.85 -22.28
CA ARG A 53 2.76 -12.82 -21.63
C ARG A 53 2.70 -12.68 -20.10
N LEU A 54 2.31 -13.76 -19.43
CA LEU A 54 2.11 -13.84 -17.98
C LEU A 54 3.34 -14.42 -17.25
N PRO A 55 3.60 -14.05 -15.98
CA PRO A 55 4.54 -14.78 -15.14
C PRO A 55 4.21 -16.27 -15.07
N VAL A 56 5.22 -17.11 -14.82
CA VAL A 56 5.06 -18.57 -14.74
C VAL A 56 5.53 -19.07 -13.38
N LEU A 57 4.74 -19.92 -12.74
CA LEU A 57 5.17 -20.79 -11.66
C LEU A 57 5.23 -22.23 -12.20
N ILE A 58 6.44 -22.75 -12.36
CA ILE A 58 6.69 -24.15 -12.67
C ILE A 58 6.33 -24.99 -11.44
N HIS A 59 5.68 -26.14 -11.61
CA HIS A 59 5.44 -27.14 -10.58
C HIS A 59 6.18 -28.44 -10.96
N ALA A 60 7.33 -28.70 -10.33
CA ALA A 60 8.08 -29.94 -10.50
C ALA A 60 7.48 -31.07 -9.65
N HIS A 61 7.20 -32.20 -10.29
CA HIS A 61 6.43 -33.30 -9.70
C HIS A 61 7.18 -34.10 -8.63
N ALA A 62 6.42 -34.77 -7.76
CA ALA A 62 6.96 -35.76 -6.84
C ALA A 62 7.51 -37.01 -7.58
N TRP A 63 8.06 -37.97 -6.83
CA TRP A 63 8.66 -39.21 -7.35
C TRP A 63 7.74 -40.12 -8.20
N GLY A 64 6.43 -39.86 -8.24
CA GLY A 64 5.46 -40.61 -9.05
C GLY A 64 5.41 -40.22 -10.53
N GLY A 65 6.06 -39.13 -10.93
CA GLY A 65 5.86 -38.51 -12.25
C GLY A 65 4.76 -37.44 -12.24
N LEU A 66 4.53 -36.81 -13.40
CA LEU A 66 3.49 -35.78 -13.56
C LEU A 66 2.10 -36.39 -13.33
N SER A 67 1.42 -35.98 -12.25
CA SER A 67 0.14 -36.56 -11.82
C SER A 67 -0.99 -35.52 -11.76
N ASP A 68 -2.21 -35.97 -11.41
CA ASP A 68 -3.34 -35.08 -11.16
C ASP A 68 -3.07 -34.07 -10.03
N PHE A 69 -2.18 -34.39 -9.09
CA PHE A 69 -1.78 -33.47 -8.03
C PHE A 69 -1.07 -32.23 -8.59
N GLU A 70 -0.06 -32.41 -9.42
CA GLU A 70 0.63 -31.26 -10.03
C GLU A 70 -0.26 -30.51 -11.04
N ARG A 71 -1.14 -31.23 -11.75
CA ARG A 71 -2.16 -30.61 -12.61
C ARG A 71 -3.13 -29.74 -11.80
N GLU A 72 -3.53 -30.17 -10.61
CA GLU A 72 -4.29 -29.37 -9.65
C GLU A 72 -3.49 -28.15 -9.18
N ARG A 73 -2.21 -28.30 -8.79
CA ARG A 73 -1.37 -27.15 -8.37
C ARG A 73 -1.21 -26.11 -9.48
N ALA A 74 -1.06 -26.55 -10.73
CA ALA A 74 -1.03 -25.66 -11.90
C ALA A 74 -2.35 -24.92 -12.10
N ARG A 75 -3.50 -25.61 -12.01
CA ARG A 75 -4.82 -24.95 -12.08
C ARG A 75 -5.07 -23.98 -10.92
N ARG A 76 -4.80 -24.38 -9.68
CA ARG A 76 -4.89 -23.47 -8.51
C ARG A 76 -3.99 -22.25 -8.65
N THR A 77 -2.83 -22.38 -9.29
CA THR A 77 -1.97 -21.23 -9.61
C THR A 77 -2.62 -20.28 -10.63
N ALA A 78 -3.27 -20.81 -11.66
CA ALA A 78 -4.02 -19.99 -12.62
C ALA A 78 -5.25 -19.33 -11.97
N ASP A 79 -6.03 -20.08 -11.19
CA ASP A 79 -7.30 -19.66 -10.61
C ASP A 79 -7.14 -18.75 -9.37
N GLU A 80 -6.18 -19.03 -8.48
CA GLU A 80 -5.97 -18.27 -7.22
C GLU A 80 -4.97 -17.12 -7.38
N PHE A 81 -3.97 -17.24 -8.27
CA PHE A 81 -2.86 -16.28 -8.36
C PHE A 81 -2.84 -15.46 -9.66
N GLY A 82 -3.63 -15.83 -10.67
CA GLY A 82 -3.68 -15.09 -11.94
C GLY A 82 -2.41 -15.18 -12.79
N ILE A 83 -1.56 -16.18 -12.56
CA ILE A 83 -0.32 -16.43 -13.31
C ILE A 83 -0.35 -17.83 -13.95
N ILE A 84 0.59 -18.15 -14.84
CA ILE A 84 0.63 -19.49 -15.45
C ILE A 84 1.14 -20.50 -14.43
N GLY A 85 0.37 -21.57 -14.20
CA GLY A 85 0.87 -22.78 -13.59
C GLY A 85 1.40 -23.73 -14.65
N PHE A 86 2.66 -24.15 -14.58
CA PHE A 86 3.23 -25.12 -15.52
C PHE A 86 3.74 -26.35 -14.79
N ALA A 87 2.91 -27.39 -14.70
CA ALA A 87 3.29 -28.68 -14.15
C ALA A 87 4.23 -29.40 -15.13
N VAL A 88 5.48 -29.56 -14.74
CA VAL A 88 6.56 -30.01 -15.64
C VAL A 88 6.88 -31.49 -15.43
N GLY A 89 6.90 -32.25 -16.53
CA GLY A 89 7.50 -33.57 -16.60
C GLY A 89 9.03 -33.49 -16.47
N VAL A 90 9.57 -34.03 -15.38
CA VAL A 90 11.02 -34.19 -15.18
C VAL A 90 11.47 -35.56 -15.71
N TYR A 91 10.61 -36.57 -15.57
CA TYR A 91 10.75 -37.88 -16.19
C TYR A 91 10.36 -37.85 -17.67
N THR A 92 11.03 -38.65 -18.51
CA THR A 92 10.55 -38.91 -19.88
C THR A 92 9.15 -39.52 -19.85
N ASP A 93 8.42 -39.51 -20.97
CA ASP A 93 7.11 -40.20 -21.04
C ASP A 93 7.22 -41.70 -20.68
N SER A 94 8.34 -42.34 -21.04
CA SER A 94 8.62 -43.73 -20.67
C SER A 94 8.91 -43.92 -19.17
N GLN A 95 9.67 -43.01 -18.54
CA GLN A 95 9.93 -43.03 -17.09
C GLN A 95 8.68 -42.66 -16.29
N THR A 96 7.84 -41.75 -16.79
CA THR A 96 6.53 -41.41 -16.20
C THR A 96 5.61 -42.62 -16.23
N THR A 97 5.58 -43.36 -17.34
CA THR A 97 4.84 -44.63 -17.43
C THR A 97 5.39 -45.67 -16.44
N GLN A 98 6.71 -45.81 -16.33
CA GLN A 98 7.36 -46.70 -15.36
C GLN A 98 7.11 -46.31 -13.90
N ALA A 99 7.06 -45.02 -13.57
CA ALA A 99 6.79 -44.53 -12.22
C ALA A 99 5.32 -44.75 -11.84
N ALA A 100 4.39 -44.49 -12.77
CA ALA A 100 2.96 -44.72 -12.57
C ALA A 100 2.62 -46.21 -12.39
N GLN A 101 3.20 -47.09 -13.21
CA GLN A 101 2.93 -48.54 -13.18
C GLN A 101 3.82 -49.32 -12.21
N GLY A 102 4.96 -48.76 -11.81
CA GLY A 102 5.96 -49.41 -10.96
C GLY A 102 5.73 -49.21 -9.47
N GLY A 103 6.04 -50.24 -8.69
CA GLY A 103 6.09 -50.17 -7.23
C GLY A 103 7.32 -49.41 -6.70
N PHE A 104 7.41 -49.31 -5.37
CA PHE A 104 8.45 -48.56 -4.64
C PHE A 104 9.87 -48.69 -5.23
N GLN A 105 10.33 -49.91 -5.52
CA GLN A 105 11.68 -50.16 -6.02
C GLN A 105 11.97 -49.50 -7.39
N VAL A 106 10.96 -49.40 -8.26
CA VAL A 106 11.09 -48.74 -9.57
C VAL A 106 11.21 -47.23 -9.38
N ARG A 107 10.35 -46.63 -8.56
CA ARG A 107 10.38 -45.19 -8.24
C ARG A 107 11.66 -44.79 -7.53
N ALA A 108 12.08 -45.57 -6.52
CA ALA A 108 13.35 -45.38 -5.82
C ALA A 108 14.56 -45.50 -6.78
N GLY A 109 14.52 -46.44 -7.73
CA GLY A 109 15.54 -46.56 -8.78
C GLY A 109 15.61 -45.33 -9.69
N LEU A 110 14.47 -44.79 -10.12
CA LEU A 110 14.40 -43.55 -10.91
C LEU A 110 14.90 -42.34 -10.10
N VAL A 111 14.47 -42.16 -8.85
CA VAL A 111 14.99 -41.10 -7.96
C VAL A 111 16.50 -41.24 -7.78
N GLY A 112 17.01 -42.46 -7.58
CA GLY A 112 18.44 -42.73 -7.45
C GLY A 112 19.28 -42.35 -8.67
N GLN A 113 18.75 -42.50 -9.89
CA GLN A 113 19.43 -42.06 -11.12
C GLN A 113 19.66 -40.54 -11.13
N TYR A 114 18.64 -39.76 -10.76
CA TYR A 114 18.73 -38.30 -10.71
C TYR A 114 19.55 -37.80 -9.52
N ALA A 115 19.51 -38.50 -8.37
CA ALA A 115 20.38 -38.21 -7.23
C ALA A 115 21.86 -38.43 -7.57
N ALA A 116 22.18 -39.49 -8.34
CA ALA A 116 23.52 -39.74 -8.85
C ALA A 116 23.94 -38.79 -9.98
N GLN A 117 22.99 -38.17 -10.69
CA GLN A 117 23.24 -37.25 -11.81
C GLN A 117 22.35 -36.00 -11.73
N PRO A 118 22.63 -35.04 -10.82
CA PRO A 118 21.78 -33.84 -10.66
C PRO A 118 21.68 -32.96 -11.91
N GLN A 119 22.62 -33.08 -12.85
CA GLN A 119 22.55 -32.44 -14.17
C GLN A 119 21.34 -32.89 -15.01
N LEU A 120 20.72 -34.05 -14.71
CA LEU A 120 19.45 -34.42 -15.32
C LEU A 120 18.32 -33.45 -14.93
N PHE A 121 18.26 -32.99 -13.67
CA PHE A 121 17.30 -31.94 -13.29
C PHE A 121 17.54 -30.66 -14.09
N VAL A 122 18.81 -30.29 -14.27
CA VAL A 122 19.20 -29.13 -15.08
C VAL A 122 18.74 -29.30 -16.52
N SER A 123 19.06 -30.39 -17.21
CA SER A 123 18.68 -30.62 -18.60
C SER A 123 17.16 -30.55 -18.81
N ARG A 124 16.40 -31.18 -17.89
CA ARG A 124 14.92 -31.26 -17.98
C ARG A 124 14.24 -29.92 -17.76
N LEU A 125 14.66 -29.18 -16.73
CA LEU A 125 14.13 -27.84 -16.47
C LEU A 125 14.65 -26.82 -17.49
N SER A 126 15.81 -27.05 -18.11
CA SER A 126 16.30 -26.27 -19.26
C SER A 126 15.42 -26.47 -20.50
N ALA A 127 15.03 -27.72 -20.82
CA ALA A 127 14.12 -28.02 -21.94
C ALA A 127 12.73 -27.38 -21.72
N ALA A 128 12.21 -27.46 -20.49
CA ALA A 128 10.99 -26.78 -20.09
C ALA A 128 11.10 -25.25 -20.22
N MET A 129 12.19 -24.65 -19.74
CA MET A 129 12.48 -23.21 -19.91
C MET A 129 12.64 -22.80 -21.38
N ALA A 130 13.21 -23.65 -22.23
CA ALA A 130 13.31 -23.40 -23.66
C ALA A 130 11.93 -23.31 -24.33
N VAL A 131 10.96 -24.14 -23.91
CA VAL A 131 9.58 -23.98 -24.36
C VAL A 131 8.95 -22.72 -23.79
N LEU A 132 9.13 -22.40 -22.50
CA LEU A 132 8.61 -21.14 -21.93
C LEU A 132 9.16 -19.90 -22.66
N ARG A 133 10.43 -19.90 -23.07
CA ARG A 133 11.06 -18.82 -23.86
C ARG A 133 10.38 -18.63 -25.22
N ASN A 134 9.92 -19.71 -25.84
CA ASN A 134 9.23 -19.71 -27.13
C ASN A 134 7.70 -19.62 -27.02
N HIS A 135 7.12 -19.83 -25.83
CA HIS A 135 5.67 -19.87 -25.67
C HIS A 135 5.04 -18.48 -25.89
N THR A 136 3.87 -18.46 -26.53
CA THR A 136 3.18 -17.20 -26.86
C THR A 136 2.64 -16.50 -25.62
N ARG A 137 2.30 -17.27 -24.58
CA ARG A 137 1.65 -16.83 -23.33
C ARG A 137 2.59 -16.69 -22.14
N ALA A 138 3.79 -17.29 -22.17
CA ALA A 138 4.70 -17.26 -21.03
C ALA A 138 5.65 -16.06 -21.06
N ASN A 139 5.84 -15.42 -19.92
CA ASN A 139 6.90 -14.47 -19.68
C ASN A 139 8.12 -15.18 -19.07
N ALA A 140 9.01 -15.69 -19.93
CA ALA A 140 10.21 -16.41 -19.49
C ALA A 140 11.25 -15.56 -18.73
N SER A 141 11.05 -14.24 -18.57
CA SER A 141 11.84 -13.40 -17.66
C SER A 141 11.20 -13.21 -16.26
N ARG A 142 10.02 -13.81 -16.02
CA ARG A 142 9.41 -13.95 -14.68
C ARG A 142 8.94 -15.37 -14.46
N VAL A 143 9.90 -16.24 -14.21
CA VAL A 143 9.64 -17.62 -13.81
C VAL A 143 9.94 -17.78 -12.32
N ALA A 144 9.06 -18.47 -11.61
CA ALA A 144 9.35 -19.12 -10.34
C ALA A 144 9.22 -20.63 -10.52
N ALA A 145 9.84 -21.42 -9.66
CA ALA A 145 9.66 -22.87 -9.67
C ALA A 145 9.38 -23.42 -8.28
N ALA A 146 8.16 -23.92 -8.08
CA ALA A 146 7.80 -24.76 -6.95
C ALA A 146 8.10 -26.23 -7.27
N GLY A 147 8.46 -27.00 -6.26
CA GLY A 147 8.69 -28.42 -6.40
C GLY A 147 8.39 -29.19 -5.12
N TYR A 148 7.86 -30.40 -5.27
CA TYR A 148 7.41 -31.25 -4.17
C TYR A 148 8.27 -32.52 -4.09
N CYS A 149 8.80 -32.90 -2.92
CA CYS A 149 9.63 -34.10 -2.76
C CYS A 149 10.82 -34.07 -3.75
N PHE A 150 10.89 -35.04 -4.67
CA PHE A 150 11.79 -35.11 -5.81
C PHE A 150 11.86 -33.81 -6.62
N GLY A 151 10.70 -33.19 -6.87
CA GLY A 151 10.60 -31.89 -7.55
C GLY A 151 11.20 -30.74 -6.73
N GLY A 152 11.13 -30.79 -5.41
CA GLY A 152 11.76 -29.80 -4.52
C GLY A 152 13.28 -29.84 -4.65
N THR A 153 13.85 -31.05 -4.65
CA THR A 153 15.27 -31.27 -5.00
C THR A 153 15.58 -30.81 -6.43
N ALA A 154 14.67 -31.01 -7.39
CA ALA A 154 14.85 -30.60 -8.78
C ALA A 154 15.00 -29.07 -8.93
N VAL A 155 14.10 -28.29 -8.34
CA VAL A 155 14.12 -26.81 -8.47
C VAL A 155 15.31 -26.19 -7.75
N LEU A 156 15.73 -26.74 -6.61
CA LEU A 156 16.94 -26.30 -5.91
C LEU A 156 18.21 -26.61 -6.71
N ASN A 157 18.33 -27.81 -7.29
CA ASN A 157 19.46 -28.15 -8.15
C ASN A 157 19.48 -27.30 -9.42
N PHE A 158 18.32 -27.01 -10.02
CA PHE A 158 18.25 -26.13 -11.19
C PHE A 158 18.71 -24.71 -10.86
N ALA A 159 18.27 -24.14 -9.73
CA ALA A 159 18.71 -22.82 -9.31
C ALA A 159 20.22 -22.76 -8.99
N LYS A 160 20.82 -23.80 -8.38
CA LYS A 160 22.25 -23.84 -8.06
C LYS A 160 23.14 -24.15 -9.27
N LEU A 161 22.74 -25.08 -10.13
CA LEU A 161 23.59 -25.67 -11.17
C LEU A 161 23.26 -25.19 -12.59
N GLY A 162 22.08 -24.60 -12.82
CA GLY A 162 21.58 -24.29 -14.17
C GLY A 162 22.26 -23.12 -14.87
N GLY A 163 22.92 -22.21 -14.14
CA GLY A 163 23.61 -21.05 -14.72
C GLY A 163 22.69 -20.27 -15.68
N ALA A 164 23.13 -20.05 -16.91
CA ALA A 164 22.36 -19.36 -17.97
C ALA A 164 21.03 -20.05 -18.37
N ALA A 165 20.83 -21.32 -18.00
CA ALA A 165 19.54 -21.99 -18.20
C ALA A 165 18.53 -21.62 -17.10
N ALA A 166 18.99 -21.36 -15.88
CA ALA A 166 18.18 -20.83 -14.78
C ALA A 166 17.99 -19.30 -14.85
N GLU A 167 18.68 -18.62 -15.76
CA GLU A 167 18.48 -17.20 -16.05
C GLU A 167 17.03 -16.91 -16.47
N GLY A 168 16.36 -16.04 -15.72
CA GLY A 168 14.91 -15.77 -15.81
C GLY A 168 14.09 -16.36 -14.65
N VAL A 169 14.67 -17.26 -13.84
CA VAL A 169 14.05 -17.74 -12.59
C VAL A 169 14.33 -16.74 -11.46
N ALA A 170 13.29 -16.07 -10.97
CA ALA A 170 13.40 -15.10 -9.88
C ALA A 170 13.35 -15.77 -8.49
N SER A 171 12.70 -16.94 -8.37
CA SER A 171 12.66 -17.69 -7.11
C SER A 171 12.37 -19.18 -7.27
N VAL A 172 12.74 -19.95 -6.25
CA VAL A 172 12.37 -21.37 -6.12
C VAL A 172 11.77 -21.67 -4.75
N PHE A 173 10.77 -22.54 -4.73
CA PHE A 173 10.00 -22.95 -3.56
C PHE A 173 10.07 -24.48 -3.40
N SER A 174 10.86 -24.96 -2.43
CA SER A 174 11.01 -26.40 -2.16
C SER A 174 10.07 -26.84 -1.07
N PHE A 175 9.11 -27.71 -1.38
CA PHE A 175 8.21 -28.36 -0.43
C PHE A 175 8.72 -29.77 -0.16
N HIS A 176 9.14 -30.05 1.08
CA HIS A 176 9.70 -31.34 1.53
C HIS A 176 10.73 -31.93 0.54
N GLY A 177 11.54 -31.06 -0.09
CA GLY A 177 12.58 -31.47 -1.04
C GLY A 177 13.90 -31.76 -0.35
N GLY A 178 14.55 -32.87 -0.73
CA GLY A 178 15.82 -33.31 -0.15
C GLY A 178 16.93 -32.26 -0.27
N LEU A 179 17.57 -31.96 0.87
CA LEU A 179 18.60 -30.92 1.03
C LEU A 179 20.03 -31.46 1.10
N SER A 180 20.20 -32.74 1.40
CA SER A 180 21.52 -33.37 1.61
C SER A 180 22.44 -33.18 0.41
N GLY A 181 23.64 -32.64 0.63
CA GLY A 181 24.62 -32.40 -0.42
C GLY A 181 24.38 -31.17 -1.30
N LEU A 182 23.27 -30.42 -1.14
CA LEU A 182 23.05 -29.17 -1.89
C LEU A 182 23.99 -28.04 -1.47
N ALA A 183 24.55 -28.06 -0.26
CA ALA A 183 25.63 -27.15 0.11
C ALA A 183 26.95 -27.50 -0.61
N ALA A 184 27.24 -28.78 -0.80
CA ALA A 184 28.44 -29.28 -1.47
C ALA A 184 28.43 -29.06 -2.99
N GLY A 185 29.63 -29.11 -3.60
CA GLY A 185 29.83 -29.05 -5.05
C GLY A 185 29.76 -27.64 -5.67
N SER A 186 30.23 -27.56 -6.92
CA SER A 186 30.32 -26.32 -7.71
C SER A 186 28.94 -25.84 -8.19
N GLY A 187 28.65 -24.55 -8.02
CA GLY A 187 27.42 -23.89 -8.47
C GLY A 187 27.12 -22.67 -7.60
N SER A 188 26.10 -21.89 -7.96
CA SER A 188 25.64 -20.74 -7.19
C SER A 188 24.17 -20.46 -7.49
N PHE A 189 23.39 -20.12 -6.45
CA PHE A 189 22.01 -19.66 -6.61
C PHE A 189 21.93 -18.24 -7.20
N GLY A 190 23.04 -17.49 -7.27
CA GLY A 190 23.08 -16.15 -7.84
C GLY A 190 22.06 -15.20 -7.19
N GLY A 191 21.23 -14.55 -8.03
CA GLY A 191 20.15 -13.67 -7.57
C GLY A 191 18.80 -14.36 -7.32
N VAL A 192 18.72 -15.70 -7.41
CA VAL A 192 17.47 -16.44 -7.21
C VAL A 192 17.09 -16.40 -5.72
N ARG A 193 15.86 -15.97 -5.40
CA ARG A 193 15.36 -16.07 -4.01
C ARG A 193 14.91 -17.50 -3.69
N VAL A 194 15.30 -18.02 -2.53
CA VAL A 194 15.08 -19.44 -2.20
C VAL A 194 14.19 -19.59 -0.97
N PHE A 195 13.12 -20.35 -1.11
CA PHE A 195 12.16 -20.63 -0.06
C PHE A 195 12.12 -22.14 0.17
N VAL A 196 12.26 -22.58 1.42
CA VAL A 196 12.20 -23.99 1.80
C VAL A 196 11.13 -24.20 2.85
N TYR A 197 10.25 -25.17 2.58
CA TYR A 197 9.13 -25.58 3.42
C TYR A 197 9.36 -27.03 3.85
N ASN A 198 9.89 -27.22 5.06
CA ASN A 198 10.32 -28.53 5.56
C ASN A 198 9.40 -29.08 6.66
N GLY A 199 9.27 -30.40 6.72
CA GLY A 199 8.63 -31.09 7.85
C GLY A 199 9.66 -31.44 8.92
N ALA A 200 9.41 -31.10 10.19
CA ALA A 200 10.36 -31.43 11.26
C ALA A 200 10.37 -32.92 11.63
N ALA A 201 9.26 -33.61 11.37
CA ALA A 201 9.13 -35.06 11.56
C ALA A 201 9.52 -35.84 10.29
N ASP A 202 10.07 -35.18 9.26
CA ASP A 202 10.54 -35.81 8.04
C ASP A 202 11.91 -36.48 8.24
N SER A 203 11.90 -37.79 8.53
CA SER A 203 13.13 -38.59 8.65
C SER A 203 13.99 -38.64 7.37
N SER A 204 13.44 -38.23 6.23
CA SER A 204 14.12 -38.22 4.93
C SER A 204 14.98 -36.96 4.73
N ILE A 205 14.74 -35.92 5.54
CA ILE A 205 15.47 -34.64 5.51
C ILE A 205 15.98 -34.35 6.93
N PRO A 206 17.16 -34.90 7.31
CA PRO A 206 17.72 -34.68 8.64
C PRO A 206 17.90 -33.19 8.93
N MET A 207 17.61 -32.75 10.17
CA MET A 207 17.75 -31.33 10.55
C MET A 207 19.14 -30.78 10.27
N ALA A 208 20.19 -31.58 10.45
CA ALA A 208 21.57 -31.23 10.11
C ALA A 208 21.75 -30.79 8.64
N ALA A 209 21.07 -31.43 7.68
CA ALA A 209 21.11 -31.03 6.26
C ALA A 209 20.36 -29.71 6.02
N GLY A 210 19.29 -29.45 6.80
CA GLY A 210 18.61 -28.16 6.83
C GLY A 210 19.49 -27.03 7.41
N SER A 211 20.25 -27.31 8.46
CA SER A 211 21.17 -26.35 9.08
C SER A 211 22.40 -26.09 8.19
N GLU A 212 23.01 -27.13 7.59
CA GLU A 212 24.08 -27.01 6.59
C GLU A 212 23.63 -26.15 5.39
N PHE A 213 22.41 -26.35 4.91
CA PHE A 213 21.82 -25.54 3.85
C PHE A 213 21.64 -24.07 4.27
N GLN A 214 21.06 -23.80 5.43
CA GLN A 214 20.89 -22.43 5.95
C GLN A 214 22.24 -21.72 6.16
N GLU A 215 23.27 -22.43 6.60
CA GLU A 215 24.63 -21.89 6.78
C GLU A 215 25.24 -21.52 5.42
N TYR A 216 25.18 -22.43 4.45
CA TYR A 216 25.61 -22.18 3.08
C TYR A 216 24.91 -20.94 2.50
N MET A 217 23.59 -20.85 2.63
CA MET A 217 22.81 -19.76 2.04
C MET A 217 23.10 -18.40 2.70
N THR A 218 23.35 -18.38 4.01
CA THR A 218 23.78 -17.19 4.75
C THR A 218 25.16 -16.73 4.31
N ASN A 219 26.13 -17.65 4.23
CA ASN A 219 27.51 -17.34 3.86
C ASN A 219 27.68 -16.92 2.40
N HIS A 220 26.71 -17.23 1.52
CA HIS A 220 26.72 -16.84 0.11
C HIS A 220 25.82 -15.63 -0.21
N SER A 221 25.32 -14.92 0.82
CA SER A 221 24.48 -13.72 0.67
C SER A 221 23.24 -13.92 -0.23
N VAL A 222 22.65 -15.11 -0.21
CA VAL A 222 21.44 -15.40 -0.99
C VAL A 222 20.22 -14.88 -0.21
N MET A 223 19.23 -14.34 -0.91
CA MET A 223 17.96 -13.95 -0.29
C MET A 223 17.10 -15.21 -0.07
N TRP A 224 16.91 -15.63 1.19
CA TRP A 224 16.22 -16.89 1.49
C TRP A 224 15.24 -16.84 2.68
N GLU A 225 14.31 -17.80 2.71
CA GLU A 225 13.51 -18.17 3.87
C GLU A 225 13.49 -19.69 4.04
N PHE A 226 13.57 -20.15 5.28
CA PHE A 226 13.40 -21.56 5.65
C PHE A 226 12.32 -21.64 6.72
N ALA A 227 11.19 -22.28 6.40
CA ALA A 227 10.11 -22.53 7.34
C ALA A 227 10.00 -24.03 7.62
N THR A 228 10.09 -24.39 8.90
CA THR A 228 9.96 -25.78 9.39
C THR A 228 8.64 -25.94 10.14
N TYR A 229 7.86 -26.97 9.78
CA TYR A 229 6.57 -27.29 10.39
C TYR A 229 6.69 -28.53 11.29
N GLY A 230 6.44 -28.38 12.59
CA GLY A 230 6.82 -29.33 13.63
C GLY A 230 6.24 -30.74 13.55
N GLN A 231 5.02 -30.87 13.03
CA GLN A 231 4.29 -32.16 12.93
C GLN A 231 4.24 -32.72 11.50
N ALA A 232 4.79 -31.99 10.53
CA ALA A 232 4.78 -32.42 9.14
C ALA A 232 5.87 -33.46 8.88
N MET A 233 5.49 -34.53 8.19
CA MET A 233 6.39 -35.58 7.67
C MET A 233 6.70 -35.33 6.19
N HIS A 234 7.42 -36.24 5.54
CA HIS A 234 7.60 -36.19 4.09
C HIS A 234 6.26 -36.17 3.36
N GLY A 235 6.19 -35.50 2.22
CA GLY A 235 4.96 -35.46 1.42
C GLY A 235 3.79 -34.71 2.08
N PHE A 236 4.01 -33.84 3.08
CA PHE A 236 2.94 -33.19 3.84
C PHE A 236 1.91 -32.41 3.01
N THR A 237 2.22 -32.06 1.76
CA THR A 237 1.31 -31.40 0.83
C THR A 237 0.39 -32.34 0.05
N HIS A 238 0.55 -33.67 0.16
CA HIS A 238 -0.05 -34.65 -0.76
C HIS A 238 -1.13 -35.52 -0.07
N PRO A 239 -2.42 -35.40 -0.46
CA PRO A 239 -3.53 -36.00 0.29
C PRO A 239 -3.72 -37.53 0.15
N THR A 240 -2.93 -38.23 -0.68
CA THR A 240 -3.24 -39.62 -1.11
C THR A 240 -2.14 -40.67 -1.00
N GLU A 241 -0.94 -40.37 -0.47
CA GLU A 241 0.12 -41.38 -0.26
C GLU A 241 0.29 -41.75 1.22
N GLY A 242 -0.78 -42.21 1.88
CA GLY A 242 -0.72 -42.63 3.29
C GLY A 242 0.15 -43.87 3.52
N THR A 243 1.38 -43.68 3.97
CA THR A 243 2.30 -44.73 4.44
C THR A 243 3.04 -44.27 5.70
N ASN A 244 3.81 -45.14 6.36
CA ASN A 244 4.57 -44.77 7.58
C ASN A 244 5.60 -43.64 7.39
N HIS A 245 5.89 -43.21 6.15
CA HIS A 245 6.86 -42.15 5.84
C HIS A 245 6.25 -40.96 5.11
N PHE A 246 4.99 -41.06 4.65
CA PHE A 246 4.31 -40.04 3.85
C PHE A 246 2.94 -39.75 4.49
N HIS A 247 2.72 -38.51 4.95
CA HIS A 247 1.51 -38.15 5.68
C HIS A 247 1.08 -36.72 5.36
N HIS A 248 -0.13 -36.55 4.83
CA HIS A 248 -0.75 -35.25 4.58
C HIS A 248 -0.94 -34.47 5.88
N GLU A 249 -0.26 -33.34 6.02
CA GLU A 249 -0.46 -32.42 7.14
C GLU A 249 -1.09 -31.13 6.60
N LYS A 250 -2.41 -31.05 6.78
CA LYS A 250 -3.25 -30.01 6.19
C LYS A 250 -2.85 -28.60 6.62
N VAL A 251 -2.37 -28.40 7.86
CA VAL A 251 -1.95 -27.07 8.33
C VAL A 251 -0.68 -26.64 7.61
N ALA A 252 0.36 -27.48 7.62
CA ALA A 252 1.60 -27.24 6.89
C ALA A 252 1.39 -27.05 5.37
N GLU A 253 0.46 -27.79 4.74
CA GLU A 253 0.07 -27.54 3.35
C GLU A 253 -0.49 -26.13 3.17
N MET A 254 -1.50 -25.74 3.95
CA MET A 254 -2.12 -24.41 3.83
C MET A 254 -1.09 -23.31 4.09
N ARG A 255 -0.23 -23.48 5.10
CA ARG A 255 0.80 -22.49 5.48
C ARG A 255 1.92 -22.33 4.45
N SER A 256 2.45 -23.43 3.93
CA SER A 256 3.47 -23.37 2.90
C SER A 256 2.92 -22.80 1.59
N TRP A 257 1.64 -23.04 1.28
CA TRP A 257 0.93 -22.42 0.15
C TRP A 257 0.72 -20.90 0.36
N GLU A 258 0.28 -20.47 1.54
CA GLU A 258 0.13 -19.04 1.87
C GLU A 258 1.50 -18.32 1.92
N SER A 259 2.54 -18.92 2.50
CA SER A 259 3.89 -18.35 2.48
C SER A 259 4.48 -18.29 1.07
N MET A 260 4.24 -19.29 0.21
CA MET A 260 4.66 -19.24 -1.20
C MET A 260 3.98 -18.08 -1.92
N ARG A 261 2.66 -17.91 -1.74
CA ARG A 261 1.91 -16.77 -2.28
C ARG A 261 2.51 -15.45 -1.79
N ASP A 262 2.81 -15.32 -0.50
CA ASP A 262 3.30 -14.05 0.05
C ASP A 262 4.78 -13.79 -0.32
N GLY A 263 5.56 -14.85 -0.57
CA GLY A 263 6.88 -14.78 -1.22
C GLY A 263 6.81 -14.30 -2.67
N LEU A 264 5.90 -14.88 -3.47
CA LEU A 264 5.57 -14.45 -4.84
C LEU A 264 5.10 -12.98 -4.86
N LYS A 265 4.27 -12.56 -3.90
CA LYS A 265 3.84 -11.17 -3.69
C LYS A 265 5.03 -10.23 -3.49
N GLY A 266 5.90 -10.53 -2.52
CA GLY A 266 7.10 -9.73 -2.21
C GLY A 266 8.20 -9.77 -3.28
N LEU A 267 8.02 -10.56 -4.33
CA LEU A 267 8.90 -10.65 -5.51
C LEU A 267 8.38 -9.86 -6.71
N GLY A 268 7.16 -9.32 -6.67
CA GLY A 268 6.52 -8.84 -7.89
C GLY A 268 6.25 -10.00 -8.86
N PHE A 269 5.71 -11.11 -8.35
CA PHE A 269 4.77 -11.91 -9.13
C PHE A 269 3.35 -11.36 -8.99
N PHE A 270 3.06 -10.59 -7.92
CA PHE A 270 1.77 -9.92 -7.66
C PHE A 270 1.86 -8.36 -7.58
N ASN A 271 1.42 -7.65 -8.63
CA ASN A 271 1.03 -6.23 -8.59
C ASN A 271 -0.45 -6.11 -8.95
N GLY A 272 -1.16 -5.27 -8.21
CA GLY A 272 -1.55 -3.98 -8.76
C GLY A 272 -2.07 -3.91 -10.21
N THR A 273 -2.86 -4.89 -10.64
CA THR A 273 -4.05 -4.61 -11.44
C THR A 273 -5.25 -5.20 -10.72
N THR A 274 -6.02 -4.33 -10.05
CA THR A 274 -7.44 -4.30 -10.41
C THR A 274 -7.48 -4.31 -11.92
N SER A 275 -8.05 -5.36 -12.51
CA SER A 275 -8.02 -5.54 -13.96
C SER A 275 -8.71 -4.36 -14.63
N ALA A 276 -7.91 -3.38 -15.07
CA ALA A 276 -8.19 -2.65 -16.29
C ALA A 276 -8.12 -3.70 -17.40
N ALA A 277 -9.21 -4.45 -17.52
CA ALA A 277 -9.34 -5.46 -18.54
C ALA A 277 -9.11 -4.77 -19.88
N VAL A 278 -8.27 -5.37 -20.74
CA VAL A 278 -8.65 -5.35 -22.16
C VAL A 278 -10.06 -5.92 -22.15
N PRO A 279 -11.09 -5.16 -22.54
CA PRO A 279 -12.45 -5.59 -22.29
C PRO A 279 -12.71 -6.89 -23.04
N ALA A 280 -12.70 -8.00 -22.29
CA ALA A 280 -13.74 -9.01 -22.47
C ALA A 280 -15.04 -8.21 -22.56
N ALA A 281 -15.76 -8.37 -23.68
CA ALA A 281 -16.93 -7.56 -23.98
C ALA A 281 -17.79 -7.43 -22.71
N PRO A 282 -18.10 -6.19 -22.26
CA PRO A 282 -18.46 -5.90 -20.88
C PRO A 282 -19.49 -6.92 -20.40
N PRO A 283 -19.26 -7.56 -19.23
CA PRO A 283 -20.06 -8.70 -18.80
C PRO A 283 -21.53 -8.31 -18.89
N ALA A 284 -22.29 -9.07 -19.69
CA ALA A 284 -23.61 -8.64 -20.15
C ALA A 284 -24.42 -8.13 -18.95
N VAL A 285 -24.89 -6.89 -19.00
CA VAL A 285 -25.53 -6.28 -17.84
C VAL A 285 -26.98 -6.74 -17.81
N ALA A 286 -27.36 -7.46 -16.76
CA ALA A 286 -28.75 -7.76 -16.46
C ALA A 286 -29.37 -6.53 -15.76
N THR A 287 -30.57 -6.15 -16.19
CA THR A 287 -31.21 -4.91 -15.73
C THR A 287 -32.67 -5.15 -15.36
N ALA A 288 -33.19 -4.38 -14.41
CA ALA A 288 -34.58 -4.45 -13.98
C ALA A 288 -35.08 -3.08 -13.49
N SER A 289 -36.18 -2.60 -14.08
CA SER A 289 -36.98 -1.53 -13.47
C SER A 289 -37.75 -2.11 -12.28
N VAL A 290 -37.74 -1.40 -11.16
CA VAL A 290 -38.30 -1.85 -9.88
C VAL A 290 -39.05 -0.73 -9.19
N THR A 291 -39.96 -1.10 -8.29
CA THR A 291 -40.68 -0.16 -7.42
C THR A 291 -40.30 -0.45 -5.97
N TYR A 292 -40.08 0.60 -5.19
CA TYR A 292 -39.83 0.53 -3.75
C TYR A 292 -40.65 1.59 -3.01
N ASN A 293 -40.92 1.38 -1.73
CA ASN A 293 -41.86 2.21 -0.98
C ASN A 293 -41.19 2.92 0.20
N ASP A 294 -41.31 4.24 0.26
CA ASP A 294 -41.08 5.03 1.48
C ASP A 294 -42.41 5.12 2.24
N SER A 295 -42.60 4.22 3.19
CA SER A 295 -43.89 4.00 3.88
C SER A 295 -45.03 3.70 2.89
N ALA A 296 -45.93 4.67 2.63
CA ALA A 296 -47.03 4.54 1.67
C ALA A 296 -46.72 5.20 0.30
N VAL A 297 -45.54 5.83 0.16
CA VAL A 297 -45.12 6.55 -1.06
C VAL A 297 -44.38 5.58 -1.98
N SER A 298 -44.95 5.32 -3.16
CA SER A 298 -44.33 4.51 -4.21
C SER A 298 -43.27 5.30 -4.98
N LEU A 299 -42.08 4.73 -5.12
CA LEU A 299 -40.90 5.31 -5.78
C LEU A 299 -40.33 4.34 -6.81
N SER A 300 -39.76 4.88 -7.88
CA SER A 300 -39.23 4.13 -9.02
C SER A 300 -37.72 3.95 -8.93
N GLY A 301 -37.21 2.79 -9.33
CA GLY A 301 -35.79 2.48 -9.35
C GLY A 301 -35.38 1.59 -10.52
N TYR A 302 -34.08 1.46 -10.75
CA TYR A 302 -33.48 0.69 -11.82
C TYR A 302 -32.23 -0.02 -11.29
N LEU A 303 -32.28 -1.35 -11.24
CA LEU A 303 -31.15 -2.20 -10.91
C LEU A 303 -30.38 -2.57 -12.19
N ALA A 304 -29.06 -2.57 -12.09
CA ALA A 304 -28.12 -3.10 -13.06
C ALA A 304 -27.08 -3.97 -12.34
N TYR A 305 -26.80 -5.16 -12.85
CA TYR A 305 -25.85 -6.09 -12.25
C TYR A 305 -25.22 -7.01 -13.31
N PRO A 306 -24.02 -7.58 -13.07
CA PRO A 306 -23.40 -8.54 -13.98
C PRO A 306 -24.31 -9.77 -14.19
N ALA A 307 -24.66 -10.10 -15.44
CA ALA A 307 -25.46 -11.28 -15.73
C ALA A 307 -24.70 -12.56 -15.36
N GLY A 308 -25.44 -13.56 -14.89
CA GLY A 308 -24.86 -14.84 -14.44
C GLY A 308 -24.15 -14.78 -13.08
N ALA A 309 -24.19 -13.66 -12.36
CA ALA A 309 -23.63 -13.55 -11.01
C ALA A 309 -24.24 -14.59 -10.05
N SER A 310 -23.39 -15.45 -9.48
CA SER A 310 -23.74 -16.53 -8.56
C SER A 310 -23.31 -16.25 -7.11
N GLY A 311 -23.33 -14.98 -6.71
CA GLY A 311 -22.85 -14.53 -5.41
C GLY A 311 -23.38 -13.17 -5.00
N ARG A 312 -23.23 -12.84 -3.72
CA ARG A 312 -23.57 -11.50 -3.20
C ARG A 312 -22.50 -10.50 -3.64
N LEU A 313 -22.92 -9.41 -4.27
CA LEU A 313 -22.11 -8.36 -4.87
C LEU A 313 -22.27 -7.05 -4.09
N PRO A 314 -21.22 -6.19 -4.02
CA PRO A 314 -21.35 -4.83 -3.50
C PRO A 314 -22.42 -4.03 -4.25
N VAL A 315 -22.94 -2.98 -3.61
CA VAL A 315 -23.96 -2.12 -4.20
C VAL A 315 -23.53 -0.65 -4.14
N VAL A 316 -23.70 0.07 -5.25
CA VAL A 316 -23.66 1.53 -5.28
C VAL A 316 -25.06 2.04 -5.69
N ILE A 317 -25.73 2.72 -4.78
CA ILE A 317 -26.97 3.45 -5.07
C ILE A 317 -26.60 4.71 -5.86
N HIS A 318 -27.31 5.03 -6.94
CA HIS A 318 -27.09 6.24 -7.73
C HIS A 318 -28.30 7.16 -7.61
N VAL A 319 -28.10 8.32 -6.98
CA VAL A 319 -29.15 9.31 -6.72
C VAL A 319 -29.17 10.37 -7.82
N HIS A 320 -30.36 10.56 -8.37
CA HIS A 320 -30.59 11.38 -9.56
C HIS A 320 -30.34 12.88 -9.41
N THR A 321 -30.08 13.51 -10.55
CA THR A 321 -30.14 14.97 -10.71
C THR A 321 -31.57 15.49 -10.52
N TRP A 322 -31.75 16.81 -10.45
CA TRP A 322 -33.06 17.46 -10.28
C TRP A 322 -34.16 17.14 -11.33
N ASN A 323 -33.88 16.30 -12.33
CA ASN A 323 -34.81 15.90 -13.40
C ASN A 323 -35.62 14.62 -13.09
N GLY A 324 -35.32 13.92 -12.00
CA GLY A 324 -35.82 12.56 -11.74
C GLY A 324 -34.90 11.49 -12.32
N LEU A 325 -35.24 10.21 -12.11
CA LEU A 325 -34.49 9.05 -12.63
C LEU A 325 -34.52 9.02 -14.17
N SER A 326 -33.36 9.24 -14.81
CA SER A 326 -33.23 9.33 -16.27
C SER A 326 -32.24 8.30 -16.84
N ASP A 327 -32.01 8.33 -18.16
CA ASP A 327 -30.98 7.51 -18.80
C ASP A 327 -29.57 7.82 -18.33
N PHE A 328 -29.32 9.02 -17.80
CA PHE A 328 -28.03 9.36 -17.18
C PHE A 328 -27.74 8.45 -15.98
N GLU A 329 -28.65 8.41 -15.00
CA GLU A 329 -28.51 7.58 -13.80
C GLU A 329 -28.57 6.08 -14.12
N ARG A 330 -29.44 5.66 -15.07
CA ARG A 330 -29.43 4.27 -15.58
C ARG A 330 -28.06 3.93 -16.19
N GLY A 331 -27.46 4.85 -16.92
CA GLY A 331 -26.09 4.76 -17.43
C GLY A 331 -25.06 4.59 -16.32
N ARG A 332 -25.15 5.35 -15.22
CA ARG A 332 -24.26 5.21 -14.05
C ARG A 332 -24.42 3.85 -13.36
N ALA A 333 -25.64 3.35 -13.20
CA ALA A 333 -25.88 2.01 -12.69
C ALA A 333 -25.31 0.91 -13.62
N ASN A 334 -25.53 1.03 -14.93
CA ASN A 334 -24.96 0.11 -15.93
C ASN A 334 -23.43 0.13 -15.90
N ARG A 335 -22.82 1.32 -15.77
CA ARG A 335 -21.37 1.50 -15.68
C ARG A 335 -20.80 0.88 -14.40
N THR A 336 -21.49 0.98 -13.26
CA THR A 336 -21.15 0.26 -12.03
C THR A 336 -21.15 -1.27 -12.21
N ALA A 337 -22.12 -1.81 -12.95
CA ALA A 337 -22.16 -3.24 -13.24
C ALA A 337 -21.09 -3.70 -14.23
N ALA A 338 -20.86 -2.94 -15.31
CA ALA A 338 -19.93 -3.28 -16.37
C ALA A 338 -18.45 -3.08 -15.97
N GLU A 339 -18.11 -1.99 -15.29
CA GLU A 339 -16.73 -1.61 -14.98
C GLU A 339 -16.26 -2.06 -13.59
N LEU A 340 -17.15 -2.09 -12.59
CA LEU A 340 -16.80 -2.42 -11.20
C LEU A 340 -17.25 -3.83 -10.78
N GLY A 341 -18.07 -4.51 -11.57
CA GLY A 341 -18.67 -5.80 -11.19
C GLY A 341 -19.63 -5.70 -9.98
N HIS A 342 -20.08 -4.50 -9.64
CA HIS A 342 -20.98 -4.21 -8.52
C HIS A 342 -22.44 -4.08 -8.99
N ILE A 343 -23.40 -4.10 -8.08
CA ILE A 343 -24.79 -3.73 -8.40
C ILE A 343 -24.90 -2.22 -8.43
N GLY A 344 -25.30 -1.65 -9.56
CA GLY A 344 -25.76 -0.28 -9.64
C GLY A 344 -27.26 -0.22 -9.34
N PHE A 345 -27.68 0.59 -8.37
CA PHE A 345 -29.11 0.84 -8.11
C PHE A 345 -29.43 2.32 -8.31
N ALA A 346 -29.83 2.69 -9.52
CA ALA A 346 -30.29 4.05 -9.79
C ALA A 346 -31.70 4.24 -9.23
N VAL A 347 -31.88 5.26 -8.37
CA VAL A 347 -33.13 5.49 -7.65
C VAL A 347 -33.74 6.82 -8.03
N SER A 348 -35.08 6.86 -8.12
CA SER A 348 -35.84 8.10 -8.07
C SER A 348 -36.23 8.38 -6.62
N LEU A 349 -35.75 9.49 -6.06
CA LEU A 349 -36.32 10.05 -4.84
C LEU A 349 -37.61 10.83 -5.14
N PHE A 350 -38.01 10.98 -6.41
CA PHE A 350 -39.28 11.56 -6.81
C PHE A 350 -40.32 10.46 -7.08
N THR A 351 -41.56 10.70 -6.62
CA THR A 351 -42.77 10.06 -7.13
C THR A 351 -43.01 10.44 -8.60
N ASP A 352 -43.92 9.76 -9.28
CA ASP A 352 -44.30 10.09 -10.66
C ASP A 352 -44.89 11.52 -10.77
N ALA A 353 -45.63 11.96 -9.76
CA ALA A 353 -46.19 13.32 -9.69
C ALA A 353 -45.11 14.39 -9.45
N GLU A 354 -44.16 14.15 -8.54
CA GLU A 354 -43.00 15.04 -8.34
C GLU A 354 -42.09 15.06 -9.59
N THR A 355 -41.95 13.93 -10.29
CA THR A 355 -41.21 13.84 -11.57
C THR A 355 -41.89 14.69 -12.65
N ALA A 356 -43.21 14.60 -12.79
CA ALA A 356 -43.98 15.45 -13.69
C ALA A 356 -43.87 16.94 -13.32
N GLN A 357 -43.87 17.28 -12.02
CA GLN A 357 -43.64 18.65 -11.55
C GLN A 357 -42.23 19.16 -11.91
N ALA A 358 -41.19 18.34 -11.71
CA ALA A 358 -39.80 18.67 -12.05
C ALA A 358 -39.62 18.95 -13.56
N GLN A 359 -40.39 18.25 -14.40
CA GLN A 359 -40.36 18.37 -15.86
C GLN A 359 -41.27 19.50 -16.39
N ALA A 360 -42.22 20.02 -15.59
CA ALA A 360 -43.19 21.01 -16.05
C ALA A 360 -42.60 22.41 -16.29
N SER A 361 -41.71 22.89 -15.41
CA SER A 361 -40.98 24.17 -15.60
C SER A 361 -39.78 24.31 -14.68
N PHE A 362 -38.84 25.19 -15.03
CA PHE A 362 -37.69 25.54 -14.19
C PHE A 362 -38.09 26.01 -12.78
N GLN A 363 -39.14 26.84 -12.66
CA GLN A 363 -39.62 27.33 -11.36
C GLN A 363 -40.30 26.22 -10.54
N ALA A 364 -41.08 25.34 -11.18
CA ALA A 364 -41.70 24.19 -10.52
C ALA A 364 -40.64 23.19 -10.01
N LYS A 365 -39.54 23.02 -10.76
CA LYS A 365 -38.38 22.22 -10.39
C LYS A 365 -37.64 22.80 -9.17
N ILE A 366 -37.36 24.11 -9.17
CA ILE A 366 -36.76 24.81 -8.01
C ILE A 366 -37.64 24.64 -6.76
N ALA A 367 -38.94 24.93 -6.88
CA ALA A 367 -39.87 24.81 -5.76
C ALA A 367 -39.95 23.38 -5.22
N LEU A 368 -39.87 22.37 -6.08
CA LEU A 368 -39.81 20.96 -5.67
C LEU A 368 -38.53 20.66 -4.87
N VAL A 369 -37.34 20.95 -5.42
CA VAL A 369 -36.08 20.59 -4.75
C VAL A 369 -35.85 21.40 -3.46
N GLN A 370 -36.35 22.63 -3.38
CA GLN A 370 -36.37 23.41 -2.14
C GLN A 370 -37.29 22.81 -1.05
N GLY A 371 -38.29 22.00 -1.44
CA GLY A 371 -39.15 21.26 -0.52
C GLY A 371 -38.49 20.03 0.11
N PHE A 372 -37.33 19.57 -0.38
CA PHE A 372 -36.65 18.39 0.16
C PHE A 372 -35.88 18.71 1.44
N THR A 373 -36.43 18.25 2.57
CA THR A 373 -35.76 18.33 3.87
C THR A 373 -34.69 17.22 4.02
N PRO A 374 -33.66 17.40 4.87
CA PRO A 374 -32.71 16.34 5.20
C PRO A 374 -33.36 15.04 5.70
N ALA A 375 -34.50 15.14 6.41
CA ALA A 375 -35.27 13.99 6.85
C ALA A 375 -35.95 13.25 5.68
N LEU A 376 -36.46 13.96 4.67
CA LEU A 376 -37.07 13.36 3.48
C LEU A 376 -36.03 12.65 2.60
N PHE A 377 -34.85 13.28 2.41
CA PHE A 377 -33.71 12.64 1.76
C PHE A 377 -33.34 11.32 2.46
N ALA A 378 -33.20 11.37 3.80
CA ALA A 378 -32.88 10.19 4.59
C ALA A 378 -33.95 9.09 4.46
N SER A 379 -35.24 9.42 4.62
CA SER A 379 -36.33 8.42 4.54
C SER A 379 -36.35 7.70 3.18
N ARG A 380 -36.31 8.46 2.07
CA ARG A 380 -36.39 7.90 0.72
C ARG A 380 -35.14 7.08 0.36
N LEU A 381 -33.96 7.39 0.91
CA LEU A 381 -32.74 6.58 0.75
C LEU A 381 -32.75 5.34 1.65
N SER A 382 -33.22 5.43 2.90
CA SER A 382 -33.44 4.29 3.79
C SER A 382 -34.46 3.29 3.21
N ALA A 383 -35.48 3.78 2.50
CA ALA A 383 -36.43 2.96 1.76
C ALA A 383 -35.75 2.19 0.61
N ALA A 384 -34.85 2.83 -0.14
CA ALA A 384 -34.05 2.18 -1.17
C ALA A 384 -33.13 1.09 -0.60
N VAL A 385 -32.45 1.34 0.52
CA VAL A 385 -31.66 0.30 1.22
C VAL A 385 -32.57 -0.84 1.71
N SER A 386 -33.74 -0.52 2.27
CA SER A 386 -34.69 -1.52 2.76
C SER A 386 -35.19 -2.45 1.66
N PHE A 387 -35.43 -1.93 0.45
CA PHE A 387 -35.73 -2.74 -0.74
C PHE A 387 -34.58 -3.68 -1.10
N LEU A 388 -33.33 -3.19 -1.09
CA LEU A 388 -32.15 -4.01 -1.38
C LEU A 388 -31.96 -5.17 -0.38
N ARG A 389 -32.48 -5.08 0.86
CA ARG A 389 -32.38 -6.15 1.87
C ARG A 389 -33.04 -7.47 1.43
N GLY A 390 -34.02 -7.42 0.53
CA GLY A 390 -34.71 -8.60 -0.01
C GLY A 390 -34.05 -9.23 -1.25
N HIS A 391 -33.03 -8.61 -1.84
CA HIS A 391 -32.48 -9.02 -3.14
C HIS A 391 -31.33 -10.03 -3.00
N ALA A 392 -31.48 -11.22 -3.59
CA ALA A 392 -30.56 -12.35 -3.40
C ALA A 392 -29.09 -12.05 -3.77
N LEU A 393 -28.85 -11.20 -4.76
CA LEU A 393 -27.50 -10.81 -5.20
C LEU A 393 -26.87 -9.67 -4.39
N VAL A 394 -27.60 -9.00 -3.49
CA VAL A 394 -27.07 -7.83 -2.75
C VAL A 394 -26.20 -8.25 -1.58
N ASP A 395 -24.98 -7.73 -1.48
CA ASP A 395 -24.15 -7.76 -0.28
C ASP A 395 -24.29 -6.47 0.54
N LEU A 396 -25.14 -6.50 1.57
CA LEU A 396 -25.33 -5.37 2.47
C LEU A 396 -24.08 -5.02 3.30
N THR A 397 -23.05 -5.88 3.34
CA THR A 397 -21.79 -5.59 4.05
C THR A 397 -20.81 -4.76 3.20
N ARG A 398 -21.18 -4.46 1.94
CA ARG A 398 -20.45 -3.66 0.96
C ARG A 398 -21.41 -2.74 0.19
N LEU A 399 -22.04 -1.82 0.92
CA LEU A 399 -23.04 -0.87 0.41
C LEU A 399 -22.50 0.56 0.40
N GLY A 400 -22.71 1.29 -0.70
CA GLY A 400 -22.36 2.70 -0.87
C GLY A 400 -23.44 3.49 -1.62
N ALA A 401 -23.37 4.82 -1.62
CA ALA A 401 -24.28 5.68 -2.38
C ALA A 401 -23.55 6.85 -3.06
N ALA A 402 -23.73 7.00 -4.36
CA ALA A 402 -23.28 8.13 -5.16
C ALA A 402 -24.46 9.03 -5.54
N GLY A 403 -24.23 10.32 -5.76
CA GLY A 403 -25.29 11.23 -6.20
C GLY A 403 -24.77 12.46 -6.93
N TYR A 404 -25.60 13.00 -7.82
CA TYR A 404 -25.23 14.07 -8.76
C TYR A 404 -26.12 15.31 -8.57
N CYS A 405 -25.54 16.50 -8.44
CA CYS A 405 -26.27 17.76 -8.21
C CYS A 405 -27.21 17.62 -6.98
N PHE A 406 -28.53 17.64 -7.16
CA PHE A 406 -29.54 17.33 -6.16
C PHE A 406 -29.26 16.01 -5.42
N GLY A 407 -28.89 14.95 -6.14
CA GLY A 407 -28.51 13.67 -5.56
C GLY A 407 -27.20 13.74 -4.77
N GLY A 408 -26.27 14.63 -5.14
CA GLY A 408 -25.03 14.87 -4.41
C GLY A 408 -25.32 15.47 -3.04
N THR A 409 -26.19 16.49 -2.99
CA THR A 409 -26.74 17.01 -1.75
C THR A 409 -27.48 15.93 -0.96
N ALA A 410 -28.29 15.09 -1.63
CA ALA A 410 -29.05 14.02 -0.99
C ALA A 410 -28.17 13.03 -0.22
N VAL A 411 -27.08 12.52 -0.83
CA VAL A 411 -26.18 11.56 -0.17
C VAL A 411 -25.38 12.20 0.97
N LEU A 412 -25.02 13.49 0.85
CA LEU A 412 -24.37 14.22 1.95
C LEU A 412 -25.33 14.46 3.13
N GLN A 413 -26.58 14.84 2.87
CA GLN A 413 -27.60 14.96 3.93
C GLN A 413 -27.95 13.58 4.55
N TYR A 414 -27.92 12.50 3.76
CA TYR A 414 -28.15 11.14 4.26
C TYR A 414 -27.05 10.67 5.23
N ALA A 415 -25.78 11.00 4.94
CA ALA A 415 -24.67 10.83 5.88
C ALA A 415 -24.82 11.75 7.10
N ARG A 416 -25.17 13.03 6.90
CA ARG A 416 -25.37 14.01 7.98
C ARG A 416 -26.38 13.57 9.03
N MET A 417 -27.50 13.04 8.58
CA MET A 417 -28.57 12.57 9.46
C MET A 417 -28.18 11.30 10.25
N GLY A 418 -27.03 10.69 9.95
CA GLY A 418 -26.60 9.39 10.48
C GLY A 418 -27.39 8.21 9.93
N ALA A 419 -28.30 8.45 8.99
CA ALA A 419 -29.17 7.42 8.44
C ALA A 419 -28.40 6.50 7.49
N ALA A 420 -27.45 7.03 6.71
CA ALA A 420 -26.51 6.23 5.92
C ALA A 420 -25.77 5.21 6.80
N THR A 421 -25.22 5.66 7.93
CA THR A 421 -24.57 4.82 8.93
C THR A 421 -25.53 3.80 9.55
N ALA A 422 -26.75 4.22 9.93
CA ALA A 422 -27.76 3.33 10.52
C ALA A 422 -28.22 2.21 9.55
N ASP A 423 -28.23 2.48 8.25
CA ASP A 423 -28.58 1.52 7.20
C ASP A 423 -27.43 0.61 6.76
N GLY A 424 -26.20 0.86 7.22
CA GLY A 424 -24.99 0.10 6.86
C GLY A 424 -24.27 0.61 5.60
N VAL A 425 -24.54 1.83 5.16
CA VAL A 425 -23.86 2.47 4.03
C VAL A 425 -22.46 2.90 4.48
N LEU A 426 -21.44 2.33 3.84
CA LEU A 426 -20.02 2.48 4.20
C LEU A 426 -19.39 3.75 3.64
N GLY A 427 -19.97 4.32 2.58
CA GLY A 427 -19.45 5.53 1.95
C GLY A 427 -20.50 6.24 1.11
N VAL A 428 -20.43 7.57 1.08
CA VAL A 428 -21.18 8.45 0.19
C VAL A 428 -20.24 9.21 -0.74
N ALA A 429 -20.63 9.35 -2.01
CA ALA A 429 -19.86 10.05 -3.04
C ALA A 429 -20.72 11.15 -3.69
N SER A 430 -20.40 12.41 -3.41
CA SER A 430 -21.10 13.58 -3.97
C SER A 430 -20.38 14.12 -5.20
N PHE A 431 -21.12 14.31 -6.30
CA PHE A 431 -20.65 14.97 -7.51
C PHE A 431 -21.41 16.30 -7.66
N HIS A 432 -20.69 17.42 -7.67
CA HIS A 432 -21.27 18.79 -7.80
C HIS A 432 -22.52 19.02 -6.93
N GLY A 433 -22.55 18.43 -5.73
CA GLY A 433 -23.63 18.59 -4.77
C GLY A 433 -23.47 19.87 -3.94
N GLY A 434 -24.60 20.52 -3.64
CA GLY A 434 -24.64 21.72 -2.81
C GLY A 434 -24.12 21.44 -1.39
N LEU A 435 -23.13 22.23 -0.95
CA LEU A 435 -22.50 22.07 0.37
C LEU A 435 -23.14 22.92 1.48
N SER A 436 -24.05 23.82 1.13
CA SER A 436 -24.58 24.83 2.03
C SER A 436 -25.30 24.25 3.25
N GLY A 437 -24.96 24.76 4.43
CA GLY A 437 -25.53 24.33 5.71
C GLY A 437 -25.19 22.89 6.11
N LEU A 438 -24.19 22.24 5.49
CA LEU A 438 -23.61 20.95 5.91
C LEU A 438 -22.46 21.09 6.93
N ASP A 439 -22.34 22.24 7.59
CA ASP A 439 -21.32 22.55 8.61
C ASP A 439 -21.83 22.36 10.03
N ALA A 440 -23.12 22.61 10.27
CA ALA A 440 -23.79 22.31 11.54
C ALA A 440 -24.05 20.80 11.69
N LEU A 441 -23.06 20.08 12.25
CA LEU A 441 -23.09 18.62 12.37
C LEU A 441 -23.46 18.10 13.77
N PRO A 442 -24.46 17.21 13.89
CA PRO A 442 -24.46 16.22 14.96
C PRO A 442 -23.36 15.18 14.70
N GLN A 443 -22.88 14.50 15.76
CA GLN A 443 -21.73 13.57 15.77
C GLN A 443 -21.96 12.24 14.97
N LYS A 444 -22.46 12.27 13.73
CA LYS A 444 -23.10 11.10 13.09
C LYS A 444 -22.70 10.76 11.65
N TYR A 445 -21.68 11.38 11.07
CA TYR A 445 -21.23 11.04 9.72
C TYR A 445 -20.47 9.70 9.62
N CYS A 446 -19.88 9.25 10.72
CA CYS A 446 -18.99 8.09 10.76
C CYS A 446 -19.76 6.82 11.23
N PRO A 447 -19.52 5.62 10.68
CA PRO A 447 -18.38 5.20 9.84
C PRO A 447 -18.56 5.41 8.34
N THR A 448 -19.63 6.05 7.89
CA THR A 448 -19.82 6.34 6.46
C THR A 448 -18.72 7.30 5.96
N ARG A 449 -17.84 6.82 5.08
CA ARG A 449 -16.83 7.65 4.41
C ARG A 449 -17.49 8.71 3.53
N VAL A 450 -16.85 9.86 3.31
CA VAL A 450 -17.41 10.96 2.51
C VAL A 450 -16.43 11.38 1.39
N GLY A 451 -16.75 11.02 0.15
CA GLY A 451 -16.04 11.53 -1.03
C GLY A 451 -16.79 12.71 -1.65
N ILE A 452 -16.09 13.81 -1.92
CA ILE A 452 -16.67 15.01 -2.55
C ILE A 452 -15.87 15.37 -3.79
N PHE A 453 -16.55 15.36 -4.94
CA PHE A 453 -15.99 15.61 -6.26
C PHE A 453 -16.61 16.88 -6.84
N ASN A 454 -15.87 17.99 -6.74
CA ASN A 454 -16.35 19.33 -7.01
C ASN A 454 -15.69 19.97 -8.25
N GLY A 455 -16.44 20.79 -8.97
CA GLY A 455 -15.90 21.64 -10.03
C GLY A 455 -15.37 22.94 -9.42
N ALA A 456 -14.09 23.26 -9.62
CA ALA A 456 -13.49 24.46 -9.04
C ALA A 456 -14.03 25.77 -9.65
N GLY A 457 -14.65 25.69 -10.83
CA GLY A 457 -15.35 26.80 -11.46
C GLY A 457 -16.82 26.93 -11.05
N ASP A 458 -17.37 25.99 -10.26
CA ASP A 458 -18.78 25.98 -9.84
C ASP A 458 -19.08 27.15 -8.88
N ALA A 459 -19.62 28.24 -9.44
CA ALA A 459 -19.98 29.44 -8.69
C ALA A 459 -21.12 29.24 -7.66
N SER A 460 -21.75 28.06 -7.60
CA SER A 460 -22.72 27.73 -6.55
C SER A 460 -22.08 27.24 -5.25
N ILE A 461 -20.78 26.92 -5.26
CA ILE A 461 -20.02 26.46 -4.09
C ILE A 461 -18.94 27.49 -3.72
N THR A 462 -18.94 27.94 -2.47
CA THR A 462 -17.93 28.90 -1.98
C THR A 462 -16.77 28.20 -1.26
N ASN A 463 -15.57 28.81 -1.32
CA ASN A 463 -14.41 28.35 -0.53
C ASN A 463 -14.70 28.34 0.99
N ALA A 464 -15.59 29.23 1.46
CA ALA A 464 -16.04 29.25 2.84
C ALA A 464 -16.85 27.99 3.21
N GLU A 465 -17.77 27.54 2.35
CA GLU A 465 -18.51 26.29 2.57
C GLU A 465 -17.60 25.05 2.50
N ILE A 466 -16.62 25.04 1.58
CA ILE A 466 -15.62 23.97 1.52
C ILE A 466 -14.81 23.90 2.82
N THR A 467 -14.34 25.05 3.31
CA THR A 467 -13.56 25.16 4.56
C THR A 467 -14.40 24.72 5.77
N SER A 468 -15.61 25.26 5.93
CA SER A 468 -16.50 24.92 7.05
C SER A 468 -16.89 23.44 7.05
N LEU A 469 -17.21 22.86 5.90
CA LEU A 469 -17.51 21.42 5.80
C LEU A 469 -16.27 20.57 6.10
N SER A 470 -15.10 20.92 5.56
CA SER A 470 -13.84 20.19 5.81
C SER A 470 -13.48 20.20 7.30
N ALA A 471 -13.55 21.37 7.95
CA ALA A 471 -13.31 21.51 9.38
C ALA A 471 -14.31 20.71 10.22
N ALA A 472 -15.59 20.67 9.82
CA ALA A 472 -16.62 19.91 10.52
C ALA A 472 -16.44 18.39 10.34
N LEU A 473 -16.05 17.92 9.15
CA LEU A 473 -15.71 16.52 8.88
C LEU A 473 -14.47 16.09 9.69
N GLU A 474 -13.41 16.91 9.76
CA GLU A 474 -12.23 16.69 10.60
C GLU A 474 -12.56 16.63 12.10
N ALA A 475 -13.38 17.57 12.59
CA ALA A 475 -13.84 17.61 13.97
C ALA A 475 -14.68 16.37 14.33
N SER A 476 -15.46 15.86 13.38
CA SER A 476 -16.26 14.63 13.55
C SER A 476 -15.45 13.33 13.44
N LYS A 477 -14.16 13.39 13.08
CA LYS A 477 -13.29 12.24 12.77
C LYS A 477 -13.87 11.30 11.71
N THR A 478 -14.72 11.84 10.84
CA THR A 478 -15.15 11.18 9.62
C THR A 478 -13.95 11.02 8.69
N GLN A 479 -13.90 9.91 7.97
CA GLN A 479 -12.95 9.80 6.87
C GLN A 479 -13.54 10.41 5.61
N TRP A 480 -12.85 11.39 5.08
CA TRP A 480 -13.32 12.16 3.95
C TRP A 480 -12.20 12.46 2.96
N GLU A 481 -12.61 12.77 1.74
CA GLU A 481 -11.74 13.32 0.71
C GLU A 481 -12.52 14.36 -0.07
N PHE A 482 -11.83 15.42 -0.48
CA PHE A 482 -12.40 16.49 -1.28
C PHE A 482 -11.46 16.79 -2.44
N THR A 483 -11.95 16.63 -3.67
CA THR A 483 -11.21 16.96 -4.89
C THR A 483 -11.91 18.09 -5.63
N ASN A 484 -11.17 19.18 -5.87
CA ASN A 484 -11.51 20.22 -6.83
C ASN A 484 -10.89 19.92 -8.20
N TYR A 485 -11.70 19.93 -9.26
CA TYR A 485 -11.25 19.82 -10.66
C TYR A 485 -11.32 21.21 -11.34
N SER A 486 -10.21 21.70 -11.87
CA SER A 486 -10.12 23.03 -12.53
C SER A 486 -11.11 23.23 -13.65
N ASN A 487 -11.55 24.47 -13.88
CA ASN A 487 -12.44 24.91 -14.97
C ASN A 487 -13.84 24.26 -15.02
N ALA A 488 -14.02 23.07 -14.44
CA ALA A 488 -15.29 22.37 -14.36
C ALA A 488 -16.33 23.18 -13.58
N GLN A 489 -17.51 23.31 -14.18
CA GLN A 489 -18.67 24.03 -13.65
C GLN A 489 -19.64 23.07 -12.95
N HIS A 490 -20.77 23.61 -12.47
CA HIS A 490 -21.88 22.77 -12.03
C HIS A 490 -22.31 21.76 -13.10
N GLY A 491 -22.70 20.56 -12.67
CA GLY A 491 -23.20 19.54 -13.58
C GLY A 491 -22.15 18.88 -14.49
N PHE A 492 -20.85 19.06 -14.25
CA PHE A 492 -19.77 18.63 -15.14
C PHE A 492 -19.80 17.16 -15.59
N THR A 493 -20.44 16.26 -14.82
CA THR A 493 -20.58 14.84 -15.17
C THR A 493 -21.66 14.55 -16.21
N HIS A 494 -22.55 15.50 -16.52
CA HIS A 494 -23.75 15.30 -17.32
C HIS A 494 -23.60 16.00 -18.70
N PRO A 495 -23.84 15.31 -19.84
CA PRO A 495 -23.72 15.89 -21.18
C PRO A 495 -24.86 16.87 -21.54
N SER A 496 -24.93 17.99 -20.79
CA SER A 496 -25.95 19.06 -20.79
C SER A 496 -27.39 18.62 -20.48
N ASP A 497 -28.15 19.47 -19.80
CA ASP A 497 -29.62 19.33 -19.66
C ASP A 497 -30.38 20.32 -20.57
N GLY A 498 -29.69 20.91 -21.55
CA GLY A 498 -30.18 22.00 -22.39
C GLY A 498 -30.12 23.38 -21.76
N THR A 499 -29.66 23.53 -20.50
CA THR A 499 -29.46 24.84 -19.86
C THR A 499 -27.99 25.29 -19.91
N ALA A 500 -27.76 26.61 -19.81
CA ALA A 500 -26.41 27.18 -19.70
C ALA A 500 -25.71 26.86 -18.35
N HIS A 501 -26.43 26.26 -17.40
CA HIS A 501 -25.95 25.97 -16.05
C HIS A 501 -25.27 24.59 -15.91
N PHE A 502 -25.51 23.67 -16.85
CA PHE A 502 -24.86 22.35 -16.88
C PHE A 502 -23.81 22.32 -17.99
N GLN A 503 -22.54 22.54 -17.65
CA GLN A 503 -21.44 22.46 -18.61
C GLN A 503 -20.64 21.18 -18.42
N TYR A 504 -20.84 20.23 -19.34
CA TYR A 504 -20.11 18.97 -19.37
C TYR A 504 -18.61 19.21 -19.51
N ASP A 505 -17.83 18.70 -18.55
CA ASP A 505 -16.38 18.60 -18.68
C ASP A 505 -16.00 17.12 -18.72
N LYS A 506 -15.57 16.67 -19.90
CA LYS A 506 -15.21 15.27 -20.15
C LYS A 506 -14.09 14.80 -19.22
N MET A 507 -13.08 15.65 -18.95
CA MET A 507 -11.96 15.28 -18.10
C MET A 507 -12.39 15.17 -16.64
N ALA A 508 -13.14 16.14 -16.12
CA ALA A 508 -13.65 16.08 -14.76
C ALA A 508 -14.62 14.91 -14.58
N GLU A 509 -15.43 14.57 -15.59
CA GLU A 509 -16.26 13.36 -15.59
C GLU A 509 -15.43 12.07 -15.50
N GLN A 510 -14.41 11.92 -16.37
CA GLN A 510 -13.52 10.76 -16.36
C GLN A 510 -12.77 10.64 -15.02
N ARG A 511 -12.10 11.71 -14.59
CA ARG A 511 -11.31 11.77 -13.33
C ARG A 511 -12.18 11.47 -12.10
N SER A 512 -13.33 12.13 -11.98
CA SER A 512 -14.22 11.95 -10.83
C SER A 512 -14.84 10.55 -10.77
N TRP A 513 -15.12 9.92 -11.92
CA TRP A 513 -15.56 8.53 -11.95
C TRP A 513 -14.46 7.57 -11.47
N THR A 514 -13.22 7.72 -11.93
CA THR A 514 -12.07 6.92 -11.44
C THR A 514 -11.88 7.12 -9.94
N SER A 515 -11.86 8.37 -9.48
CA SER A 515 -11.74 8.71 -8.05
C SER A 515 -12.85 8.07 -7.21
N MET A 516 -14.10 8.05 -7.70
CA MET A 516 -15.24 7.39 -7.04
C MET A 516 -15.14 5.86 -7.06
N ALA A 517 -14.67 5.26 -8.16
CA ALA A 517 -14.45 3.82 -8.27
C ALA A 517 -13.44 3.36 -7.22
N ASP A 518 -12.29 4.02 -7.14
CA ASP A 518 -11.25 3.71 -6.16
C ASP A 518 -11.67 4.06 -4.71
N PHE A 519 -12.50 5.09 -4.52
CA PHE A 519 -13.13 5.40 -3.22
C PHE A 519 -13.99 4.23 -2.74
N PHE A 520 -14.88 3.70 -3.60
CA PHE A 520 -15.71 2.55 -3.22
C PHE A 520 -14.92 1.25 -3.12
N ASN A 521 -13.91 1.03 -3.98
CA ASN A 521 -13.02 -0.13 -3.89
C ASN A 521 -12.34 -0.18 -2.51
N THR A 522 -11.66 0.89 -2.10
CA THR A 522 -11.01 0.99 -0.76
C THR A 522 -12.02 0.92 0.39
N THR A 523 -13.23 1.48 0.22
CA THR A 523 -14.30 1.41 1.23
C THR A 523 -14.87 0.01 1.44
N PHE A 524 -15.03 -0.76 0.36
CA PHE A 524 -15.59 -2.12 0.38
C PHE A 524 -14.53 -3.17 0.73
N ALA A 525 -13.28 -2.92 0.36
CA ALA A 525 -12.07 -3.63 0.78
C ALA A 525 -11.93 -3.74 2.31
N GLY A 526 -12.42 -2.72 3.03
CA GLY A 526 -12.21 -2.58 4.47
C GLY A 526 -10.93 -1.82 4.82
N GLU A 527 -10.15 -1.42 3.81
CA GLU A 527 -8.96 -0.60 3.99
C GLU A 527 -9.32 0.74 4.63
N GLY A 528 -8.54 1.12 5.64
CA GLY A 528 -8.78 2.30 6.45
C GLY A 528 -10.14 2.34 7.15
N ARG A 529 -10.97 1.27 7.18
CA ARG A 529 -12.30 1.35 7.78
C ARG A 529 -12.25 1.93 9.18
N ALA A 530 -12.82 3.12 9.30
CA ALA A 530 -13.40 3.53 10.55
C ALA A 530 -14.39 2.43 10.99
N ASN A 531 -14.09 1.73 12.08
CA ASN A 531 -15.09 0.89 12.74
C ASN A 531 -16.27 1.80 13.11
N SER A 532 -17.51 1.28 13.20
CA SER A 532 -18.61 2.04 13.83
C SER A 532 -18.25 2.57 15.21
N SER A 533 -17.21 1.99 15.81
CA SER A 533 -16.56 2.48 16.99
C SER A 533 -15.43 3.48 16.85
N SER A 534 -14.66 3.60 15.76
CA SER A 534 -13.65 4.68 15.68
C SER A 534 -14.30 6.06 15.63
N CYS A 535 -15.54 6.07 15.16
CA CYS A 535 -16.52 7.16 15.20
C CYS A 535 -16.92 7.58 16.62
N VAL A 536 -16.73 6.69 17.60
CA VAL A 536 -16.72 6.99 19.04
C VAL A 536 -15.56 6.20 19.68
N HIS A 537 -14.35 6.70 19.38
CA HIS A 537 -13.01 6.27 19.81
C HIS A 537 -12.22 5.33 18.86
N ALA A 538 -11.06 5.80 18.39
CA ALA A 538 -9.90 4.94 18.08
C ALA A 538 -9.77 3.82 19.13
N SER A 539 -9.20 2.66 18.78
CA SER A 539 -9.09 1.50 19.68
C SER A 539 -8.85 1.97 21.11
N THR A 540 -9.81 1.72 22.00
CA THR A 540 -9.86 2.38 23.30
C THR A 540 -8.63 1.94 24.06
N THR A 541 -7.73 2.89 24.31
CA THR A 541 -6.48 2.64 24.99
C THR A 541 -6.62 2.96 26.47
N GLU A 542 -6.12 2.06 27.31
CA GLU A 542 -6.01 2.31 28.75
C GLU A 542 -4.67 1.79 29.26
N THR A 543 -3.96 2.64 30.00
CA THR A 543 -2.87 2.21 30.87
C THR A 543 -3.49 1.49 32.06
N VAL A 544 -3.03 0.28 32.34
CA VAL A 544 -3.57 -0.60 33.37
C VAL A 544 -2.48 -1.01 34.35
N SER A 545 -2.74 -0.82 35.64
CA SER A 545 -1.88 -1.33 36.71
C SER A 545 -2.37 -2.70 37.18
N TYR A 546 -1.43 -3.59 37.48
CA TYR A 546 -1.68 -4.90 38.05
C TYR A 546 -0.47 -5.32 38.90
N SER A 547 -0.60 -6.42 39.64
CA SER A 547 0.46 -6.89 40.53
C SER A 547 0.74 -8.37 40.38
N ASP A 548 2.00 -8.72 40.61
CA ASP A 548 2.45 -10.10 40.79
C ASP A 548 3.12 -10.22 42.16
N GLY A 549 2.37 -10.78 43.11
CA GLY A 549 2.65 -10.64 44.54
C GLY A 549 2.66 -9.16 44.95
N ASN A 550 3.75 -8.73 45.60
CA ASN A 550 3.95 -7.35 46.04
C ASN A 550 4.59 -6.45 44.95
N ALA A 551 4.88 -6.99 43.76
CA ALA A 551 5.45 -6.21 42.67
C ALA A 551 4.34 -5.51 41.87
N SER A 552 4.41 -4.19 41.75
CA SER A 552 3.53 -3.40 40.89
C SER A 552 4.07 -3.38 39.45
N LEU A 553 3.17 -3.55 38.48
CA LEU A 553 3.45 -3.55 37.05
C LEU A 553 2.42 -2.70 36.30
N THR A 554 2.85 -2.10 35.20
CA THR A 554 2.03 -1.28 34.32
C THR A 554 2.01 -1.88 32.91
N GLY A 555 0.82 -2.00 32.32
CA GLY A 555 0.58 -2.42 30.94
C GLY A 555 -0.28 -1.42 30.18
N PHE A 556 -0.50 -1.67 28.89
CA PHE A 556 -1.31 -0.84 28.00
C PHE A 556 -2.21 -1.73 27.15
N LEU A 557 -3.52 -1.64 27.38
CA LEU A 557 -4.52 -2.28 26.53
C LEU A 557 -4.87 -1.36 25.38
N ALA A 558 -5.09 -1.94 24.20
CA ALA A 558 -5.82 -1.37 23.10
C ALA A 558 -6.90 -2.38 22.68
N TYR A 559 -8.15 -1.97 22.57
CA TYR A 559 -9.21 -2.84 22.07
C TYR A 559 -10.13 -2.10 21.10
N PRO A 560 -10.71 -2.78 20.11
CA PRO A 560 -11.79 -2.23 19.30
C PRO A 560 -12.84 -1.59 20.21
N SER A 561 -12.98 -0.27 20.09
CA SER A 561 -14.00 0.50 20.78
C SER A 561 -15.39 -0.02 20.39
N GLY A 562 -16.47 0.45 21.03
CA GLY A 562 -17.85 0.19 20.58
C GLY A 562 -18.34 -1.27 20.51
N VAL A 563 -17.44 -2.26 20.54
CA VAL A 563 -17.75 -3.68 20.64
C VAL A 563 -18.13 -3.98 22.09
N THR A 564 -19.34 -4.46 22.27
CA THR A 564 -19.91 -4.86 23.57
C THR A 564 -19.74 -6.34 23.89
N GLY A 565 -19.37 -7.15 22.90
CA GLY A 565 -19.02 -8.56 23.08
C GLY A 565 -17.60 -8.77 23.60
N LYS A 566 -17.31 -10.02 23.98
CA LYS A 566 -15.93 -10.44 24.26
C LYS A 566 -15.13 -10.55 22.97
N LEU A 567 -13.85 -10.21 23.05
CA LEU A 567 -12.90 -10.20 21.94
C LEU A 567 -11.67 -11.06 22.29
N PRO A 568 -11.12 -11.84 21.35
CA PRO A 568 -9.84 -12.52 21.53
C PRO A 568 -8.74 -11.55 21.95
N VAL A 569 -7.67 -12.04 22.60
CA VAL A 569 -6.60 -11.21 23.13
C VAL A 569 -5.24 -11.65 22.60
N VAL A 570 -4.41 -10.69 22.18
CA VAL A 570 -3.00 -10.87 21.84
C VAL A 570 -2.16 -10.01 22.77
N ILE A 571 -1.41 -10.66 23.65
CA ILE A 571 -0.44 -10.02 24.53
C ILE A 571 0.83 -9.68 23.71
N HIS A 572 1.46 -8.54 23.96
CA HIS A 572 2.72 -8.11 23.33
C HIS A 572 3.77 -7.84 24.42
N ALA A 573 4.68 -8.79 24.64
CA ALA A 573 5.77 -8.68 25.58
C ALA A 573 6.93 -7.83 25.02
N HIS A 574 7.38 -6.88 25.82
CA HIS A 574 8.33 -5.85 25.38
C HIS A 574 9.76 -6.33 25.16
N ALA A 575 10.49 -5.59 24.34
CA ALA A 575 11.94 -5.75 24.19
C ALA A 575 12.69 -5.37 25.49
N TRP A 576 14.01 -5.55 25.49
CA TRP A 576 14.88 -5.34 26.66
C TRP A 576 14.78 -3.96 27.33
N GLY A 577 14.34 -2.91 26.61
CA GLY A 577 14.19 -1.55 27.11
C GLY A 577 12.96 -1.28 28.00
N GLY A 578 12.04 -2.24 28.15
CA GLY A 578 10.77 -2.03 28.87
C GLY A 578 9.61 -1.63 27.96
N LEU A 579 8.42 -1.42 28.55
CA LEU A 579 7.19 -1.09 27.83
C LEU A 579 7.27 0.28 27.13
N SER A 580 7.51 0.29 25.82
CA SER A 580 7.75 1.50 25.03
C SER A 580 6.58 1.85 24.09
N ASP A 581 6.72 2.92 23.29
CA ASP A 581 5.77 3.24 22.23
C ASP A 581 5.72 2.19 21.12
N PHE A 582 6.79 1.38 20.94
CA PHE A 582 6.79 0.30 19.97
C PHE A 582 5.74 -0.75 20.34
N GLU A 583 5.74 -1.27 21.57
CA GLU A 583 4.76 -2.25 22.02
C GLU A 583 3.35 -1.68 22.08
N ARG A 584 3.19 -0.42 22.52
CA ARG A 584 1.90 0.28 22.48
C ARG A 584 1.33 0.32 21.06
N LYS A 585 2.17 0.67 20.07
CA LYS A 585 1.79 0.65 18.65
C LYS A 585 1.54 -0.77 18.13
N ARG A 586 2.24 -1.80 18.61
CA ARG A 586 1.94 -3.21 18.26
C ARG A 586 0.58 -3.66 18.81
N ALA A 587 0.27 -3.36 20.06
CA ALA A 587 -1.06 -3.61 20.63
C ALA A 587 -2.17 -2.85 19.90
N GLN A 588 -1.94 -1.57 19.57
CA GLN A 588 -2.88 -0.76 18.80
C GLN A 588 -3.08 -1.30 17.37
N ARG A 589 -1.98 -1.60 16.65
CA ARG A 589 -2.01 -2.25 15.33
C ARG A 589 -2.80 -3.57 15.35
N THR A 590 -2.63 -4.38 16.40
CA THR A 590 -3.41 -5.61 16.59
C THR A 590 -4.90 -5.33 16.80
N ALA A 591 -5.25 -4.28 17.53
CA ALA A 591 -6.65 -3.87 17.69
C ALA A 591 -7.27 -3.32 16.41
N ASP A 592 -6.52 -2.51 15.66
CA ASP A 592 -7.01 -1.78 14.48
C ASP A 592 -7.01 -2.66 13.21
N GLU A 593 -5.95 -3.44 12.95
CA GLU A 593 -5.87 -4.32 11.77
C GLU A 593 -6.60 -5.65 11.95
N LEU A 594 -6.57 -6.24 13.16
CA LEU A 594 -7.04 -7.62 13.38
C LEU A 594 -8.38 -7.69 14.12
N GLY A 595 -8.86 -6.60 14.71
CA GLY A 595 -10.16 -6.55 15.38
C GLY A 595 -10.23 -7.33 16.71
N VAL A 596 -9.09 -7.54 17.37
CA VAL A 596 -8.94 -8.27 18.64
C VAL A 596 -8.37 -7.33 19.72
N ILE A 597 -8.30 -7.72 21.00
CA ILE A 597 -7.62 -6.91 22.03
C ILE A 597 -6.11 -7.08 21.87
N GLY A 598 -5.37 -5.98 21.73
CA GLY A 598 -3.93 -5.95 21.93
C GLY A 598 -3.58 -5.57 23.37
N PHE A 599 -2.70 -6.32 24.03
CA PHE A 599 -2.22 -5.98 25.38
C PHE A 599 -0.69 -5.87 25.44
N ALA A 600 -0.16 -4.66 25.35
CA ALA A 600 1.26 -4.42 25.57
C ALA A 600 1.57 -4.55 27.07
N VAL A 601 2.32 -5.60 27.44
CA VAL A 601 2.48 -6.03 28.82
C VAL A 601 3.81 -5.55 29.41
N GLY A 602 3.77 -4.99 30.62
CA GLY A 602 4.97 -4.71 31.41
C GLY A 602 5.49 -6.00 32.05
N ILE A 603 6.66 -6.48 31.63
CA ILE A 603 7.35 -7.58 32.31
C ILE A 603 8.15 -7.02 33.50
N TYR A 604 8.83 -5.89 33.30
CA TYR A 604 9.50 -5.18 34.37
C TYR A 604 8.50 -4.59 35.36
N THR A 605 8.85 -4.59 36.65
CA THR A 605 8.10 -3.83 37.66
C THR A 605 8.15 -2.33 37.35
N ASP A 606 7.30 -1.52 37.97
CA ASP A 606 7.34 -0.07 37.79
C ASP A 606 8.71 0.53 38.20
N SER A 607 9.36 -0.05 39.22
CA SER A 607 10.72 0.32 39.64
C SER A 607 11.82 -0.14 38.67
N GLU A 608 11.71 -1.33 38.08
CA GLU A 608 12.62 -1.81 37.03
C GLU A 608 12.43 -1.02 35.73
N THR A 609 11.20 -0.62 35.41
CA THR A 609 10.87 0.25 34.28
C THR A 609 11.48 1.64 34.45
N ALA A 610 11.39 2.23 35.65
CA ALA A 610 12.06 3.49 35.97
C ALA A 610 13.60 3.40 35.96
N GLN A 611 14.18 2.21 36.13
CA GLN A 611 15.60 1.96 35.94
C GLN A 611 15.96 1.82 34.45
N ALA A 612 15.17 1.06 33.69
CA ALA A 612 15.36 0.86 32.24
C ALA A 612 15.24 2.18 31.45
N ALA A 613 14.31 3.05 31.83
CA ALA A 613 14.10 4.38 31.22
C ALA A 613 15.31 5.32 31.32
N GLN A 614 16.33 5.00 32.13
CA GLN A 614 17.58 5.77 32.23
C GLN A 614 18.55 5.45 31.08
N GLY A 615 18.27 4.46 30.23
CA GLY A 615 19.05 4.14 29.04
C GLY A 615 20.46 3.59 29.29
N ASN A 616 20.79 3.23 30.54
CA ASN A 616 22.12 2.72 30.88
C ASN A 616 22.24 1.22 30.52
N TYR A 617 23.11 0.91 29.55
CA TYR A 617 23.37 -0.46 29.10
C TYR A 617 23.79 -1.45 30.22
N GLN A 618 24.49 -1.00 31.26
CA GLN A 618 24.82 -1.88 32.41
C GLN A 618 23.59 -2.23 33.24
N VAL A 619 22.66 -1.28 33.40
CA VAL A 619 21.39 -1.48 34.11
C VAL A 619 20.47 -2.39 33.30
N LEU A 620 20.31 -2.13 32.01
CA LEU A 620 19.53 -2.96 31.09
C LEU A 620 20.10 -4.38 31.02
N GLY A 621 21.42 -4.54 30.88
CA GLY A 621 22.08 -5.85 30.91
C GLY A 621 21.91 -6.58 32.24
N GLY A 622 21.91 -5.86 33.37
CA GLY A 622 21.61 -6.42 34.69
C GLY A 622 20.17 -6.92 34.84
N LEU A 623 19.19 -6.15 34.33
CA LEU A 623 17.78 -6.56 34.29
C LEU A 623 17.58 -7.80 33.40
N VAL A 624 18.08 -7.79 32.17
CA VAL A 624 18.03 -8.95 31.26
C VAL A 624 18.70 -10.17 31.89
N GLY A 625 19.89 -10.00 32.50
CA GLY A 625 20.61 -11.06 33.19
C GLY A 625 19.82 -11.67 34.35
N ARG A 626 19.12 -10.84 35.14
CA ARG A 626 18.25 -11.30 36.24
C ARG A 626 17.12 -12.22 35.74
N TYR A 627 16.39 -11.78 34.73
CA TYR A 627 15.26 -12.53 34.18
C TYR A 627 15.73 -13.81 33.46
N SER A 628 16.88 -13.77 32.78
CA SER A 628 17.54 -14.96 32.21
C SER A 628 17.96 -15.98 33.27
N ALA A 629 18.48 -15.51 34.42
CA ALA A 629 18.83 -16.38 35.55
C ALA A 629 17.61 -16.89 36.34
N GLN A 630 16.44 -16.24 36.20
CA GLN A 630 15.20 -16.58 36.91
C GLN A 630 13.99 -16.62 35.95
N PRO A 631 13.91 -17.60 35.01
CA PRO A 631 12.82 -17.65 34.02
C PRO A 631 11.41 -17.75 34.61
N GLN A 632 11.28 -18.18 35.87
CA GLN A 632 10.02 -18.16 36.61
C GLN A 632 9.44 -16.74 36.76
N LEU A 633 10.26 -15.69 36.69
CA LEU A 633 9.76 -14.31 36.65
C LEU A 633 8.91 -14.07 35.40
N PHE A 634 9.37 -14.47 34.20
CA PHE A 634 8.55 -14.37 32.97
C PHE A 634 7.21 -15.10 33.12
N ASN A 635 7.26 -16.31 33.67
CA ASN A 635 6.08 -17.13 33.92
C ASN A 635 5.08 -16.43 34.85
N SER A 636 5.55 -15.88 35.97
CA SER A 636 4.74 -15.18 36.97
C SER A 636 4.17 -13.86 36.45
N ARG A 637 4.96 -13.05 35.72
CA ARG A 637 4.50 -11.78 35.14
C ARG A 637 3.44 -11.98 34.06
N LEU A 638 3.63 -12.95 33.16
CA LEU A 638 2.66 -13.25 32.10
C LEU A 638 1.41 -13.95 32.67
N ALA A 639 1.54 -14.78 33.70
CA ALA A 639 0.39 -15.31 34.45
C ALA A 639 -0.44 -14.19 35.10
N ALA A 640 0.20 -13.23 35.78
CA ALA A 640 -0.47 -12.06 36.36
C ALA A 640 -1.13 -11.17 35.29
N ALA A 641 -0.50 -11.02 34.13
CA ALA A 641 -1.06 -10.32 32.98
C ALA A 641 -2.33 -11.01 32.43
N VAL A 642 -2.36 -12.35 32.35
CA VAL A 642 -3.59 -13.08 32.01
C VAL A 642 -4.63 -13.00 33.13
N GLY A 643 -4.22 -13.01 34.40
CA GLY A 643 -5.11 -12.76 35.55
C GLY A 643 -5.79 -11.39 35.50
N LEU A 644 -5.07 -10.34 35.12
CA LEU A 644 -5.66 -9.03 34.82
C LEU A 644 -6.67 -9.13 33.68
N LEU A 645 -6.31 -9.75 32.56
CA LEU A 645 -7.24 -9.93 31.43
C LEU A 645 -8.51 -10.71 31.85
N GLN A 646 -8.42 -11.67 32.76
CA GLN A 646 -9.58 -12.39 33.29
C GLN A 646 -10.56 -11.49 34.05
N SER A 647 -10.08 -10.39 34.65
CA SER A 647 -10.94 -9.36 35.26
C SER A 647 -11.57 -8.38 34.25
N LYS A 648 -11.06 -8.32 33.00
CA LYS A 648 -11.53 -7.37 31.99
C LYS A 648 -12.77 -7.91 31.28
N PRO A 649 -13.94 -7.25 31.36
CA PRO A 649 -15.21 -7.82 30.89
C PRO A 649 -15.27 -8.04 29.37
N ARG A 650 -14.44 -7.34 28.59
CA ARG A 650 -14.33 -7.48 27.13
C ARG A 650 -13.34 -8.56 26.69
N ALA A 651 -12.52 -9.13 27.57
CA ALA A 651 -11.56 -10.16 27.19
C ALA A 651 -12.25 -11.51 26.99
N ASP A 652 -12.07 -12.10 25.80
CA ASP A 652 -12.33 -13.51 25.58
C ASP A 652 -11.14 -14.34 26.07
N VAL A 653 -11.23 -14.72 27.35
CA VAL A 653 -10.25 -15.58 28.04
C VAL A 653 -10.21 -17.02 27.52
N GLN A 654 -11.02 -17.39 26.52
CA GLN A 654 -10.88 -18.67 25.80
C GLN A 654 -10.02 -18.55 24.54
N HIS A 655 -9.75 -17.32 24.07
CA HIS A 655 -8.95 -17.04 22.88
C HIS A 655 -7.86 -16.02 23.21
N VAL A 656 -6.85 -16.47 23.96
CA VAL A 656 -5.66 -15.65 24.31
C VAL A 656 -4.43 -16.17 23.57
N ALA A 657 -3.63 -15.27 23.01
CA ALA A 657 -2.31 -15.55 22.43
C ALA A 657 -1.27 -14.55 23.00
N ALA A 658 0.02 -14.86 22.90
CA ALA A 658 1.07 -13.95 23.35
C ALA A 658 2.24 -13.84 22.34
N ALA A 659 2.41 -12.66 21.76
CA ALA A 659 3.57 -12.26 20.98
C ALA A 659 4.64 -11.61 21.86
N GLY A 660 5.90 -11.66 21.44
CA GLY A 660 6.99 -10.96 22.12
C GLY A 660 8.22 -10.76 21.25
N TYR A 661 8.96 -9.69 21.53
CA TYR A 661 10.11 -9.23 20.72
C TYR A 661 11.40 -9.29 21.55
N CYS A 662 12.50 -9.83 21.02
CA CYS A 662 13.80 -9.89 21.73
C CYS A 662 13.62 -10.58 23.12
N PHE A 663 13.86 -9.84 24.20
CA PHE A 663 13.57 -10.21 25.58
C PHE A 663 12.14 -10.74 25.79
N GLY A 664 11.14 -10.07 25.19
CA GLY A 664 9.75 -10.50 25.22
C GLY A 664 9.49 -11.78 24.42
N GLY A 665 10.26 -12.03 23.36
CA GLY A 665 10.20 -13.28 22.60
C GLY A 665 10.67 -14.46 23.47
N THR A 666 11.78 -14.27 24.19
CA THR A 666 12.22 -15.20 25.24
C THR A 666 11.16 -15.37 26.33
N ALA A 667 10.50 -14.29 26.75
CA ALA A 667 9.47 -14.32 27.80
C ALA A 667 8.28 -15.20 27.44
N VAL A 668 7.72 -15.07 26.24
CA VAL A 668 6.55 -15.85 25.81
C VAL A 668 6.91 -17.33 25.57
N LEU A 669 8.13 -17.63 25.13
CA LEU A 669 8.63 -19.00 25.03
C LEU A 669 8.81 -19.64 26.41
N GLN A 670 9.39 -18.94 27.39
CA GLN A 670 9.52 -19.44 28.76
C GLN A 670 8.16 -19.62 29.44
N PHE A 671 7.21 -18.72 29.23
CA PHE A 671 5.84 -18.84 29.73
C PHE A 671 5.09 -20.06 29.16
N ALA A 672 5.35 -20.41 27.89
CA ALA A 672 4.83 -21.63 27.30
C ALA A 672 5.54 -22.88 27.84
N LYS A 673 6.87 -22.89 27.88
CA LYS A 673 7.69 -24.01 28.38
C LYS A 673 7.43 -24.36 29.85
N LEU A 674 7.26 -23.35 30.70
CA LEU A 674 7.03 -23.52 32.15
C LEU A 674 5.57 -23.83 32.48
N GLY A 675 4.73 -24.09 31.46
CA GLY A 675 3.33 -24.49 31.60
C GLY A 675 2.35 -23.35 31.86
N GLY A 676 2.81 -22.13 32.18
CA GLY A 676 1.96 -20.98 32.46
C GLY A 676 0.97 -20.65 31.34
N ALA A 677 1.42 -20.62 30.09
CA ALA A 677 0.53 -20.41 28.95
C ALA A 677 -0.61 -21.45 28.92
N SER A 678 -0.29 -22.73 29.13
CA SER A 678 -1.30 -23.81 29.16
C SER A 678 -2.23 -23.73 30.37
N ALA A 679 -1.70 -23.40 31.55
CA ALA A 679 -2.48 -23.25 32.79
C ALA A 679 -3.44 -22.06 32.75
N HIS A 680 -3.11 -21.03 31.96
CA HIS A 680 -3.90 -19.81 31.81
C HIS A 680 -4.69 -19.73 30.48
N GLY A 681 -4.79 -20.83 29.72
CA GLY A 681 -5.65 -20.91 28.52
C GLY A 681 -5.13 -20.18 27.29
N VAL A 682 -3.82 -19.92 27.21
CA VAL A 682 -3.18 -19.27 26.05
C VAL A 682 -2.97 -20.30 24.93
N ALA A 683 -3.65 -20.09 23.81
CA ALA A 683 -3.71 -21.02 22.68
C ALA A 683 -2.40 -21.09 21.89
N GLY A 684 -1.66 -19.98 21.82
CA GLY A 684 -0.36 -19.94 21.13
C GLY A 684 0.51 -18.75 21.48
N VAL A 685 1.81 -18.89 21.21
CA VAL A 685 2.84 -17.87 21.43
C VAL A 685 3.65 -17.59 20.17
N PHE A 686 4.05 -16.32 19.98
CA PHE A 686 4.78 -15.83 18.82
C PHE A 686 6.07 -15.13 19.26
N SER A 687 7.22 -15.74 19.01
CA SER A 687 8.53 -15.19 19.34
C SER A 687 9.17 -14.54 18.12
N PHE A 688 9.42 -13.24 18.18
CA PHE A 688 10.18 -12.50 17.18
C PHE A 688 11.57 -12.23 17.72
N HIS A 689 12.62 -12.75 17.06
CA HIS A 689 14.03 -12.64 17.47
C HIS A 689 14.25 -12.91 18.98
N GLY A 690 13.49 -13.84 19.56
CA GLY A 690 13.59 -14.21 20.97
C GLY A 690 14.67 -15.26 21.23
N GLY A 691 15.40 -15.10 22.32
CA GLY A 691 16.54 -15.97 22.67
C GLY A 691 16.14 -17.43 22.86
N LEU A 692 16.84 -18.34 22.17
CA LEU A 692 16.53 -19.77 22.15
C LEU A 692 17.48 -20.62 23.03
N SER A 693 18.67 -20.12 23.32
CA SER A 693 19.71 -20.84 24.06
C SER A 693 19.22 -21.34 25.42
N GLY A 694 19.36 -22.65 25.67
CA GLY A 694 18.91 -23.28 26.91
C GLY A 694 17.40 -23.55 27.02
N LEU A 695 16.58 -23.20 26.02
CA LEU A 695 15.16 -23.59 25.99
C LEU A 695 14.96 -25.10 25.84
N ALA A 696 15.95 -25.87 25.39
CA ALA A 696 15.88 -27.33 25.38
C ALA A 696 16.27 -28.01 26.71
N ALA A 697 16.80 -27.27 27.69
CA ALA A 697 17.32 -27.85 28.93
C ALA A 697 16.22 -28.18 29.97
N GLY A 698 16.32 -29.33 30.63
CA GLY A 698 15.40 -29.76 31.71
C GLY A 698 14.10 -30.39 31.21
N ASN A 699 13.18 -30.70 32.13
CA ASN A 699 12.04 -31.59 31.88
C ASN A 699 10.70 -30.90 31.55
N ALA A 700 10.67 -29.57 31.40
CA ALA A 700 9.44 -28.79 31.27
C ALA A 700 9.03 -28.59 29.79
N THR A 701 7.86 -29.08 29.40
CA THR A 701 7.40 -29.13 28.00
C THR A 701 6.39 -28.04 27.66
N PHE A 702 6.30 -27.67 26.37
CA PHE A 702 5.37 -26.65 25.86
C PHE A 702 3.89 -27.11 25.81
N GLY A 703 3.61 -28.39 26.11
CA GLY A 703 2.26 -28.94 26.13
C GLY A 703 1.52 -28.79 24.79
N ASN A 704 0.25 -28.38 24.86
CA ASN A 704 -0.62 -28.21 23.69
C ASN A 704 -0.57 -26.80 23.06
N VAL A 705 0.23 -25.88 23.61
CA VAL A 705 0.34 -24.49 23.14
C VAL A 705 0.99 -24.48 21.77
N ARG A 706 0.43 -23.72 20.80
CA ARG A 706 1.07 -23.54 19.50
C ARG A 706 2.24 -22.55 19.61
N VAL A 707 3.40 -22.90 19.07
CA VAL A 707 4.61 -22.07 19.19
C VAL A 707 5.09 -21.64 17.81
N PHE A 708 5.11 -20.34 17.55
CA PHE A 708 5.63 -19.76 16.32
C PHE A 708 6.92 -19.00 16.64
N VAL A 709 7.99 -19.26 15.90
CA VAL A 709 9.27 -18.55 16.05
C VAL A 709 9.66 -17.91 14.72
N ALA A 710 9.94 -16.61 14.75
CA ALA A 710 10.44 -15.81 13.65
C ALA A 710 11.88 -15.37 13.97
N ASN A 711 12.87 -16.01 13.36
CA ASN A 711 14.29 -15.88 13.67
C ASN A 711 15.08 -15.21 12.54
N GLY A 712 16.08 -14.40 12.87
CA GLY A 712 17.02 -13.84 11.89
C GLY A 712 18.18 -14.79 11.60
N ALA A 713 18.48 -15.04 10.32
CA ALA A 713 19.61 -15.88 9.93
C ALA A 713 20.98 -15.25 10.26
N ALA A 714 21.06 -13.92 10.22
CA ALA A 714 22.25 -13.14 10.54
C ALA A 714 22.26 -12.63 11.99
N ASP A 715 21.40 -13.18 12.84
CA ASP A 715 21.30 -12.83 14.25
C ASP A 715 22.48 -13.41 15.05
N ALA A 716 23.51 -12.59 15.27
CA ALA A 716 24.68 -12.97 16.06
C ALA A 716 24.36 -13.26 17.55
N MET A 717 23.18 -12.89 18.04
CA MET A 717 22.73 -13.17 19.41
C MET A 717 21.99 -14.52 19.53
N ILE A 718 21.54 -15.09 18.40
CA ILE A 718 20.85 -16.39 18.34
C ILE A 718 21.57 -17.32 17.35
N PRO A 719 22.62 -18.04 17.80
CA PRO A 719 23.36 -18.97 16.94
C PRO A 719 22.44 -20.04 16.35
N MET A 720 22.63 -20.40 15.07
CA MET A 720 21.81 -21.42 14.40
C MET A 720 21.80 -22.78 15.12
N ALA A 721 22.86 -23.11 15.87
CA ALA A 721 22.90 -24.30 16.71
C ALA A 721 21.78 -24.29 17.78
N ALA A 722 21.52 -23.15 18.44
CA ALA A 722 20.43 -23.02 19.40
C ALA A 722 19.04 -23.10 18.73
N GLY A 723 18.91 -22.59 17.50
CA GLY A 723 17.72 -22.78 16.67
C GLY A 723 17.50 -24.24 16.26
N THR A 724 18.57 -24.99 16.02
CA THR A 724 18.52 -26.44 15.70
C THR A 724 18.14 -27.24 16.95
N GLU A 725 18.84 -27.04 18.06
CA GLU A 725 18.57 -27.65 19.37
C GLU A 725 17.12 -27.43 19.82
N PHE A 726 16.58 -26.22 19.63
CA PHE A 726 15.19 -25.91 19.91
C PHE A 726 14.21 -26.70 19.03
N GLN A 727 14.44 -26.79 17.72
CA GLN A 727 13.57 -27.54 16.80
C GLN A 727 13.60 -29.05 17.08
N GLU A 728 14.78 -29.61 17.36
CA GLU A 728 14.94 -31.01 17.78
C GLU A 728 14.18 -31.28 19.09
N TYR A 729 14.36 -30.43 20.09
CA TYR A 729 13.66 -30.51 21.37
C TYR A 729 12.13 -30.49 21.16
N MET A 730 11.63 -29.54 20.38
CA MET A 730 10.19 -29.38 20.15
C MET A 730 9.58 -30.56 19.37
N THR A 731 10.31 -31.15 18.42
CA THR A 731 9.91 -32.36 17.69
C THR A 731 9.86 -33.58 18.62
N ASN A 732 10.94 -33.80 19.38
CA ASN A 732 11.07 -34.94 20.28
C ASN A 732 10.01 -34.95 21.40
N HIS A 733 9.45 -33.78 21.75
CA HIS A 733 8.35 -33.64 22.71
C HIS A 733 6.96 -33.50 22.06
N SER A 734 6.85 -33.75 20.75
CA SER A 734 5.60 -33.68 19.96
C SER A 734 4.82 -32.38 20.12
N ALA A 735 5.53 -31.25 20.29
CA ALA A 735 4.91 -29.94 20.41
C ALA A 735 4.30 -29.48 19.07
N LYS A 736 3.35 -28.54 19.13
CA LYS A 736 2.77 -27.91 17.94
C LYS A 736 3.53 -26.64 17.63
N TRP A 737 4.37 -26.64 16.59
CA TRP A 737 5.26 -25.52 16.35
C TRP A 737 5.55 -25.24 14.87
N GLU A 738 5.91 -23.98 14.61
CA GLU A 738 6.40 -23.48 13.32
C GLU A 738 7.63 -22.61 13.59
N PHE A 739 8.69 -22.77 12.78
CA PHE A 739 9.93 -21.99 12.90
C PHE A 739 10.29 -21.43 11.53
N ALA A 740 10.27 -20.11 11.39
CA ALA A 740 10.66 -19.41 10.17
C ALA A 740 11.99 -18.67 10.41
N THR A 741 13.02 -19.04 9.65
CA THR A 741 14.29 -18.32 9.60
C THR A 741 14.32 -17.42 8.36
N TYR A 742 14.55 -16.12 8.58
CA TYR A 742 14.62 -15.10 7.54
C TYR A 742 16.08 -14.78 7.20
N GLY A 743 16.48 -14.98 5.95
CA GLY A 743 17.80 -14.61 5.44
C GLY A 743 18.11 -13.12 5.62
N HIS A 744 19.39 -12.79 5.87
CA HIS A 744 19.91 -11.44 6.14
C HIS A 744 19.37 -10.69 7.38
N ALA A 745 18.21 -11.07 7.93
CA ALA A 745 17.67 -10.45 9.14
C ALA A 745 18.60 -10.69 10.34
N GLN A 746 18.89 -9.63 11.09
CA GLN A 746 19.67 -9.64 12.33
C GLN A 746 18.73 -9.56 13.55
N HIS A 747 19.28 -9.34 14.74
CA HIS A 747 18.47 -9.10 15.93
C HIS A 747 17.63 -7.82 15.76
N GLY A 748 16.47 -7.72 16.41
CA GLY A 748 15.65 -6.51 16.36
C GLY A 748 15.00 -6.21 15.00
N PHE A 749 14.97 -7.16 14.05
CA PHE A 749 14.51 -6.92 12.67
C PHE A 749 13.09 -6.33 12.53
N THR A 750 12.26 -6.40 13.57
CA THR A 750 10.92 -5.81 13.61
C THR A 750 10.86 -4.34 14.08
N HIS A 751 11.97 -3.73 14.50
CA HIS A 751 12.02 -2.47 15.25
C HIS A 751 12.69 -1.33 14.45
N PRO A 752 11.93 -0.39 13.84
CA PRO A 752 12.46 0.58 12.87
C PRO A 752 13.54 1.56 13.36
N THR A 753 13.74 1.70 14.68
CA THR A 753 14.72 2.62 15.27
C THR A 753 15.91 1.93 15.93
N GLU A 754 16.01 0.60 15.87
CA GLU A 754 17.19 -0.14 16.31
C GLU A 754 18.16 -0.29 15.14
N GLY A 755 19.21 0.54 15.12
CA GLY A 755 20.13 0.67 13.98
C GLY A 755 21.60 0.80 14.39
N THR A 756 22.03 0.09 15.44
CA THR A 756 23.44 0.05 15.87
C THR A 756 23.88 -1.36 16.30
N GLY A 757 25.10 -1.74 15.91
CA GLY A 757 25.72 -3.00 16.32
C GLY A 757 25.02 -4.24 15.74
N HIS A 758 24.46 -5.07 16.62
CA HIS A 758 23.79 -6.33 16.25
C HIS A 758 22.28 -6.17 15.98
N PHE A 759 21.73 -4.97 16.19
CA PHE A 759 20.31 -4.70 15.98
C PHE A 759 20.11 -3.93 14.66
N HIS A 760 19.26 -4.46 13.77
CA HIS A 760 19.02 -3.88 12.46
C HIS A 760 17.61 -4.21 11.96
N TYR A 761 16.78 -3.18 11.78
CA TYR A 761 15.46 -3.30 11.12
C TYR A 761 15.56 -3.90 9.72
N GLU A 762 14.86 -5.02 9.47
CA GLU A 762 14.76 -5.62 8.14
C GLU A 762 13.28 -5.70 7.75
N ARG A 763 12.90 -4.92 6.73
CA ARG A 763 11.51 -4.68 6.36
C ARG A 763 10.81 -5.93 5.81
N ILE A 764 11.51 -6.77 5.06
CA ILE A 764 10.91 -7.98 4.48
C ILE A 764 10.60 -9.00 5.59
N ALA A 765 11.51 -9.20 6.52
CA ALA A 765 11.34 -10.04 7.70
C ALA A 765 10.25 -9.48 8.64
N GLU A 766 10.18 -8.17 8.87
CA GLU A 766 9.08 -7.56 9.65
C GLU A 766 7.71 -7.85 9.02
N MET A 767 7.54 -7.56 7.73
CA MET A 767 6.25 -7.76 7.05
C MET A 767 5.86 -9.25 7.04
N ARG A 768 6.79 -10.14 6.67
CA ARG A 768 6.48 -11.58 6.50
C ARG A 768 6.31 -12.29 7.84
N SER A 769 7.00 -11.87 8.90
CA SER A 769 6.74 -12.38 10.25
C SER A 769 5.41 -11.86 10.83
N TRP A 770 4.99 -10.63 10.48
CA TRP A 770 3.64 -10.12 10.80
C TRP A 770 2.54 -10.89 10.06
N GLU A 771 2.70 -11.16 8.76
CA GLU A 771 1.77 -11.99 7.97
C GLU A 771 1.70 -13.41 8.56
N SER A 772 2.82 -14.03 8.91
CA SER A 772 2.88 -15.34 9.60
C SER A 772 2.15 -15.34 10.94
N MET A 773 2.29 -14.28 11.76
CA MET A 773 1.54 -14.14 13.02
C MET A 773 0.03 -14.00 12.80
N ARG A 774 -0.40 -13.16 11.85
CA ARG A 774 -1.81 -12.98 11.49
C ARG A 774 -2.42 -14.31 11.07
N ASP A 775 -1.75 -15.04 10.19
CA ASP A 775 -2.23 -16.33 9.72
C ASP A 775 -2.17 -17.36 10.87
N GLY A 776 -1.20 -17.23 11.79
CA GLY A 776 -1.13 -17.88 13.10
C GLY A 776 -2.43 -17.81 13.89
N LEU A 777 -2.89 -16.57 14.10
CA LEU A 777 -4.11 -16.24 14.83
C LEU A 777 -5.37 -16.73 14.09
N LYS A 778 -5.40 -16.61 12.75
CA LYS A 778 -6.49 -17.11 11.88
C LYS A 778 -6.71 -18.62 12.06
N ASP A 779 -5.66 -19.44 12.02
CA ASP A 779 -5.77 -20.90 12.23
C ASP A 779 -6.19 -21.31 13.64
N MET A 780 -5.92 -20.46 14.63
CA MET A 780 -6.41 -20.62 16.00
C MET A 780 -7.83 -20.07 16.18
N GLY A 781 -8.49 -19.59 15.11
CA GLY A 781 -9.88 -19.14 15.11
C GLY A 781 -10.09 -17.66 15.47
N PHE A 782 -9.02 -16.88 15.70
CA PHE A 782 -9.12 -15.51 16.21
C PHE A 782 -9.72 -14.53 15.19
N LEU A 783 -9.55 -14.76 13.88
CA LEU A 783 -9.72 -13.75 12.83
C LEU A 783 -10.84 -14.04 11.81
N ASN A 784 -11.87 -14.80 12.17
CA ASN A 784 -12.87 -15.29 11.20
C ASN A 784 -13.88 -14.22 10.70
N ARG A 785 -13.44 -13.38 9.74
CA ARG A 785 -14.26 -12.74 8.69
C ARG A 785 -13.53 -12.84 7.34
N MET A 786 -14.26 -13.09 6.25
CA MET A 786 -13.70 -13.61 4.99
C MET A 786 -12.79 -12.64 4.20
N SER A 787 -11.85 -13.24 3.44
CA SER A 787 -10.70 -12.65 2.75
C SER A 787 -10.93 -12.24 1.29
N TRP A 788 -9.97 -11.50 0.71
CA TRP A 788 -9.79 -11.30 -0.74
C TRP A 788 -8.29 -11.17 -1.08
N ALA A 789 -7.89 -11.50 -2.32
CA ALA A 789 -6.50 -11.70 -2.78
C ALA A 789 -6.06 -10.67 -3.86
N ALA A 790 -4.75 -10.57 -4.12
CA ALA A 790 -4.13 -9.54 -4.99
C ALA A 790 -3.48 -10.11 -6.28
N ALA A 791 -3.48 -9.29 -7.34
CA ALA A 791 -3.22 -9.61 -8.75
C ALA A 791 -1.72 -9.50 -9.22
N PRO A 792 -1.33 -9.90 -10.47
CA PRO A 792 0.06 -10.08 -10.97
C PRO A 792 0.90 -8.91 -11.52
N ALA A 793 2.22 -9.03 -11.36
CA ALA A 793 3.19 -7.93 -11.49
C ALA A 793 4.05 -7.89 -12.76
N PRO A 794 4.32 -6.68 -13.29
CA PRO A 794 5.53 -6.31 -14.03
C PRO A 794 6.87 -6.44 -13.27
N ALA A 795 8.00 -6.28 -13.98
CA ALA A 795 9.37 -6.28 -13.44
C ALA A 795 10.20 -5.20 -14.13
N ILE A 796 11.28 -4.78 -13.47
CA ILE A 796 11.98 -3.53 -13.74
C ILE A 796 13.50 -3.73 -13.80
N ALA A 797 14.18 -2.90 -14.59
CA ALA A 797 15.63 -2.73 -14.60
C ALA A 797 15.96 -1.34 -14.00
N THR A 798 17.12 -1.23 -13.34
CA THR A 798 17.46 -0.07 -12.51
C THR A 798 18.91 0.36 -12.71
N ALA A 799 19.21 1.65 -12.54
CA ALA A 799 20.55 2.19 -12.66
C ALA A 799 20.75 3.44 -11.80
N SER A 800 21.83 3.49 -11.02
CA SER A 800 22.32 4.73 -10.42
C SER A 800 23.03 5.57 -11.48
N VAL A 801 22.78 6.87 -11.50
CA VAL A 801 23.27 7.79 -12.54
C VAL A 801 23.73 9.12 -11.92
N THR A 802 24.56 9.84 -12.67
CA THR A 802 25.03 11.18 -12.30
C THR A 802 24.66 12.15 -13.40
N TYR A 803 24.17 13.33 -13.03
CA TYR A 803 23.89 14.42 -13.94
C TYR A 803 24.51 15.73 -13.43
N ASN A 804 24.47 16.79 -14.24
CA ASN A 804 25.22 18.02 -13.98
C ASN A 804 24.34 19.26 -14.18
N ASP A 805 24.31 20.14 -13.18
CA ASP A 805 23.75 21.49 -13.27
C ASP A 805 24.89 22.50 -13.23
N SER A 806 25.22 23.11 -14.38
CA SER A 806 26.14 24.26 -14.44
C SER A 806 27.53 24.01 -13.82
N GLY A 807 28.05 22.79 -13.91
CA GLY A 807 29.30 22.34 -13.28
C GLY A 807 29.12 21.59 -11.96
N VAL A 808 27.95 21.69 -11.33
CA VAL A 808 27.60 21.00 -10.08
C VAL A 808 27.14 19.57 -10.37
N SER A 809 27.78 18.58 -9.74
CA SER A 809 27.39 17.18 -9.91
C SER A 809 26.24 16.80 -8.97
N LEU A 810 25.24 16.10 -9.51
CA LEU A 810 24.04 15.66 -8.81
C LEU A 810 23.78 14.17 -9.08
N SER A 811 23.20 13.48 -8.10
CA SER A 811 22.97 12.03 -8.11
C SER A 811 21.52 11.71 -8.48
N GLY A 812 21.31 10.59 -9.18
CA GLY A 812 19.99 10.11 -9.59
C GLY A 812 19.90 8.59 -9.67
N TYR A 813 18.69 8.08 -9.82
CA TYR A 813 18.37 6.67 -9.91
C TYR A 813 17.21 6.46 -10.90
N LEU A 814 17.50 5.73 -11.98
CA LEU A 814 16.51 5.31 -12.96
C LEU A 814 15.94 3.93 -12.60
N ALA A 815 14.65 3.76 -12.83
CA ALA A 815 13.96 2.48 -12.90
C ALA A 815 13.03 2.46 -14.11
N TYR A 816 12.94 1.35 -14.82
CA TYR A 816 12.10 1.21 -16.01
C TYR A 816 11.72 -0.25 -16.27
N PRO A 817 10.59 -0.55 -16.94
CA PRO A 817 10.18 -1.90 -17.29
C PRO A 817 11.29 -2.71 -17.96
N ALA A 818 11.60 -3.88 -17.42
CA ALA A 818 12.61 -4.76 -17.99
C ALA A 818 12.14 -5.30 -19.36
N GLY A 819 12.98 -5.17 -20.39
CA GLY A 819 12.70 -5.66 -21.74
C GLY A 819 11.78 -4.76 -22.58
N ALA A 820 11.56 -3.50 -22.19
CA ALA A 820 10.74 -2.57 -22.97
C ALA A 820 11.35 -2.28 -24.35
N SER A 821 10.58 -2.51 -25.41
CA SER A 821 10.97 -2.18 -26.79
C SER A 821 10.39 -0.84 -27.22
N GLY A 822 11.17 0.24 -27.10
CA GLY A 822 10.79 1.58 -27.57
C GLY A 822 10.99 2.67 -26.51
N ARG A 823 10.46 3.87 -26.79
CA ARG A 823 10.52 5.01 -25.86
C ARG A 823 9.30 4.98 -24.92
N LEU A 824 9.55 5.10 -23.63
CA LEU A 824 8.57 5.05 -22.55
C LEU A 824 8.32 6.44 -21.95
N PRO A 825 7.09 6.74 -21.48
CA PRO A 825 6.85 7.94 -20.67
C PRO A 825 7.78 8.02 -19.48
N VAL A 826 8.07 9.24 -19.02
CA VAL A 826 9.02 9.48 -17.92
C VAL A 826 8.33 10.23 -16.79
N VAL A 827 8.56 9.80 -15.56
CA VAL A 827 8.14 10.48 -14.34
C VAL A 827 9.38 10.75 -13.49
N ILE A 828 9.73 12.03 -13.33
CA ILE A 828 10.77 12.44 -12.38
C ILE A 828 10.20 12.38 -10.96
N HIS A 829 10.93 11.80 -10.00
CA HIS A 829 10.59 11.78 -8.58
C HIS A 829 11.58 12.64 -7.80
N VAL A 830 11.11 13.75 -7.23
CA VAL A 830 11.92 14.68 -6.44
C VAL A 830 11.83 14.32 -4.96
N HIS A 831 13.00 14.24 -4.34
CA HIS A 831 13.19 13.74 -2.99
C HIS A 831 12.60 14.62 -1.87
N THR A 832 12.37 13.98 -0.73
CA THR A 832 12.13 14.64 0.55
C THR A 832 13.37 15.41 1.02
N TRP A 833 13.24 16.25 2.05
CA TRP A 833 14.35 17.01 2.66
C TRP A 833 15.58 16.21 3.15
N ASN A 834 15.59 14.87 3.02
CA ASN A 834 16.68 13.99 3.43
C ASN A 834 17.72 13.72 2.31
N GLY A 835 17.44 14.15 1.07
CA GLY A 835 18.21 13.72 -0.12
C GLY A 835 17.62 12.47 -0.77
N LEU A 836 18.23 12.02 -1.88
CA LEU A 836 17.81 10.81 -2.61
C LEU A 836 18.02 9.53 -1.78
N SER A 837 16.94 8.93 -1.28
CA SER A 837 16.96 7.75 -0.40
C SER A 837 16.30 6.51 -1.04
N ASP A 838 16.24 5.40 -0.30
CA ASP A 838 15.49 4.20 -0.73
C ASP A 838 13.99 4.44 -0.88
N PHE A 839 13.42 5.46 -0.23
CA PHE A 839 12.03 5.86 -0.45
C PHE A 839 11.82 6.30 -1.90
N GLU A 840 12.59 7.28 -2.37
CA GLU A 840 12.49 7.78 -3.74
C GLU A 840 12.87 6.72 -4.79
N ARG A 841 13.89 5.90 -4.51
CA ARG A 841 14.21 4.72 -5.35
C ARG A 841 13.02 3.78 -5.44
N GLY A 842 12.35 3.52 -4.33
CA GLY A 842 11.10 2.76 -4.26
C GLY A 842 9.97 3.38 -5.08
N ARG A 843 9.85 4.72 -5.11
CA ARG A 843 8.86 5.43 -5.94
C ARG A 843 9.16 5.33 -7.44
N ALA A 844 10.42 5.47 -7.85
CA ALA A 844 10.83 5.21 -9.24
C ALA A 844 10.57 3.75 -9.64
N ASN A 845 10.91 2.80 -8.76
CA ASN A 845 10.62 1.38 -8.96
C ASN A 845 9.11 1.13 -9.12
N ARG A 846 8.28 1.76 -8.29
CA ARG A 846 6.81 1.65 -8.34
C ARG A 846 6.24 2.23 -9.63
N THR A 847 6.73 3.37 -10.10
CA THR A 847 6.37 3.93 -11.43
C THR A 847 6.68 2.95 -12.57
N ALA A 848 7.83 2.30 -12.54
CA ALA A 848 8.19 1.30 -13.54
C ALA A 848 7.40 0.00 -13.42
N ALA A 849 7.05 -0.43 -12.20
CA ALA A 849 6.35 -1.67 -11.93
C ALA A 849 4.82 -1.58 -12.08
N GLU A 850 4.21 -0.44 -11.80
CA GLU A 850 2.76 -0.25 -11.85
C GLU A 850 2.29 0.52 -13.08
N LEU A 851 3.06 1.52 -13.56
CA LEU A 851 2.65 2.39 -14.66
C LEU A 851 3.30 2.04 -16.01
N GLY A 852 4.32 1.18 -16.01
CA GLY A 852 5.07 0.87 -17.23
C GLY A 852 5.93 2.04 -17.75
N HIS A 853 6.23 3.03 -16.89
CA HIS A 853 6.95 4.25 -17.22
C HIS A 853 8.40 4.20 -16.71
N ILE A 854 9.28 5.07 -17.23
CA ILE A 854 10.58 5.34 -16.58
C ILE A 854 10.33 6.18 -15.32
N GLY A 855 10.64 5.64 -14.15
CA GLY A 855 10.79 6.43 -12.94
C GLY A 855 12.21 6.96 -12.83
N PHE A 856 12.39 8.28 -12.69
CA PHE A 856 13.71 8.90 -12.47
C PHE A 856 13.73 9.62 -11.12
N ALA A 857 14.18 8.93 -10.08
CA ALA A 857 14.40 9.56 -8.77
C ALA A 857 15.68 10.41 -8.80
N VAL A 858 15.57 11.68 -8.42
CA VAL A 858 16.66 12.66 -8.52
C VAL A 858 17.01 13.26 -7.17
N SER A 859 18.30 13.54 -6.96
CA SER A 859 18.79 14.39 -5.88
C SER A 859 18.96 15.80 -6.41
N LEU A 860 18.20 16.76 -5.88
CA LEU A 860 18.51 18.18 -6.04
C LEU A 860 19.61 18.62 -5.08
N PHE A 861 20.08 17.77 -4.16
CA PHE A 861 21.26 18.04 -3.33
C PHE A 861 22.53 17.43 -3.95
N THR A 862 23.62 18.19 -3.90
CA THR A 862 24.99 17.67 -3.99
C THR A 862 25.31 16.75 -2.82
N ASP A 863 26.40 16.00 -2.90
CA ASP A 863 26.86 15.16 -1.79
C ASP A 863 27.16 15.99 -0.52
N ALA A 864 27.70 17.21 -0.69
CA ALA A 864 27.96 18.14 0.41
C ALA A 864 26.68 18.70 1.05
N GLU A 865 25.69 19.11 0.23
CA GLU A 865 24.37 19.53 0.72
C GLU A 865 23.62 18.35 1.37
N THR A 866 23.77 17.13 0.86
CA THR A 866 23.20 15.91 1.45
C THR A 866 23.82 15.64 2.83
N ALA A 867 25.14 15.74 2.97
CA ALA A 867 25.82 15.65 4.25
C ALA A 867 25.39 16.77 5.22
N GLN A 868 25.17 18.00 4.73
CA GLN A 868 24.63 19.11 5.53
C GLN A 868 23.19 18.82 6.00
N ALA A 869 22.32 18.30 5.13
CA ALA A 869 20.96 17.91 5.47
C ALA A 869 20.92 16.80 6.54
N GLN A 870 21.88 15.88 6.49
CA GLN A 870 22.00 14.77 7.43
C GLN A 870 22.69 15.16 8.75
N ALA A 871 23.40 16.29 8.82
CA ALA A 871 24.17 16.69 9.99
C ALA A 871 23.30 17.03 11.22
N ASN A 872 22.23 17.82 11.05
CA ASN A 872 21.24 18.13 12.10
C ASN A 872 20.03 18.90 11.52
N MET A 873 18.96 19.01 12.32
CA MET A 873 17.72 19.70 11.94
C MET A 873 17.93 21.17 11.52
N PHE A 874 18.76 21.93 12.23
CA PHE A 874 18.99 23.35 11.90
C PHE A 874 19.70 23.50 10.55
N ALA A 875 20.74 22.69 10.30
CA ALA A 875 21.47 22.66 9.04
C ALA A 875 20.57 22.24 7.86
N LYS A 876 19.65 21.30 8.08
CA LYS A 876 18.63 20.85 7.12
C LYS A 876 17.61 21.95 6.80
N VAL A 877 17.06 22.62 7.81
CA VAL A 877 16.12 23.73 7.63
C VAL A 877 16.79 24.89 6.89
N ALA A 878 18.01 25.27 7.29
CA ALA A 878 18.77 26.33 6.61
C ALA A 878 19.08 26.00 5.15
N LEU A 879 19.41 24.74 4.83
CA LEU A 879 19.61 24.28 3.45
C LEU A 879 18.32 24.40 2.63
N VAL A 880 17.20 23.85 3.12
CA VAL A 880 15.90 23.89 2.43
C VAL A 880 15.45 25.34 2.22
N GLN A 881 15.69 26.23 3.18
CA GLN A 881 15.39 27.67 3.06
C GLN A 881 16.29 28.41 2.06
N SER A 882 17.46 27.87 1.69
CA SER A 882 18.33 28.49 0.69
C SER A 882 17.92 28.21 -0.77
N PHE A 883 16.98 27.30 -1.01
CA PHE A 883 16.49 27.00 -2.36
C PHE A 883 15.51 28.06 -2.87
N THR A 884 15.94 28.82 -3.88
CA THR A 884 15.06 29.73 -4.63
C THR A 884 14.27 28.98 -5.72
N PRO A 885 13.15 29.54 -6.23
CA PRO A 885 12.41 28.97 -7.37
C PRO A 885 13.31 28.68 -8.59
N GLU A 886 14.29 29.53 -8.85
CA GLU A 886 15.25 29.41 -9.94
C GLU A 886 16.23 28.25 -9.73
N LEU A 887 16.65 27.99 -8.47
CA LEU A 887 17.52 26.85 -8.15
C LEU A 887 16.78 25.51 -8.28
N TYR A 888 15.53 25.44 -7.82
CA TYR A 888 14.66 24.28 -8.08
C TYR A 888 14.53 24.02 -9.58
N ALA A 889 14.25 25.07 -10.36
CA ALA A 889 14.12 24.98 -11.80
C ALA A 889 15.42 24.50 -12.48
N SER A 890 16.57 25.11 -12.20
CA SER A 890 17.86 24.74 -12.81
C SER A 890 18.21 23.27 -12.58
N ARG A 891 18.10 22.79 -11.33
CA ARG A 891 18.44 21.40 -10.97
C ARG A 891 17.45 20.38 -11.55
N LEU A 892 16.20 20.76 -11.84
CA LEU A 892 15.22 19.91 -12.53
C LEU A 892 15.39 19.95 -14.05
N SER A 893 15.67 21.11 -14.65
CA SER A 893 16.05 21.25 -16.06
C SER A 893 17.31 20.44 -16.39
N ALA A 894 18.28 20.37 -15.47
CA ALA A 894 19.46 19.52 -15.59
C ALA A 894 19.12 18.01 -15.62
N ALA A 895 18.12 17.58 -14.83
CA ALA A 895 17.62 16.20 -14.87
C ALA A 895 16.91 15.89 -16.21
N VAL A 896 16.13 16.84 -16.76
CA VAL A 896 15.55 16.69 -18.11
C VAL A 896 16.64 16.67 -19.18
N ALA A 897 17.68 17.50 -19.06
CA ALA A 897 18.82 17.50 -19.97
C ALA A 897 19.56 16.16 -20.00
N TYR A 898 19.72 15.50 -18.84
CA TYR A 898 20.21 14.12 -18.77
C TYR A 898 19.29 13.13 -19.51
N LEU A 899 17.98 13.20 -19.28
CA LEU A 899 17.00 12.33 -19.94
C LEU A 899 16.95 12.52 -21.47
N ARG A 900 17.31 13.69 -22.01
CA ARG A 900 17.42 13.92 -23.48
C ARG A 900 18.45 12.98 -24.13
N GLY A 901 19.46 12.53 -23.40
CA GLY A 901 20.44 11.54 -23.85
C GLY A 901 20.03 10.07 -23.64
N HIS A 902 18.94 9.79 -22.91
CA HIS A 902 18.55 8.43 -22.55
C HIS A 902 17.67 7.78 -23.64
N ALA A 903 18.19 6.74 -24.30
CA ALA A 903 17.58 6.16 -25.51
C ALA A 903 16.11 5.69 -25.35
N MET A 904 15.72 5.25 -24.16
CA MET A 904 14.35 4.81 -23.87
C MET A 904 13.42 5.92 -23.35
N ALA A 905 13.91 7.15 -23.10
CA ALA A 905 13.09 8.22 -22.55
C ALA A 905 12.19 8.86 -23.62
N ASP A 906 10.87 8.79 -23.49
CA ASP A 906 9.92 9.54 -24.31
C ASP A 906 9.59 10.89 -23.67
N LEU A 907 10.32 11.93 -24.08
CA LEU A 907 10.10 13.27 -23.57
C LEU A 907 8.86 13.97 -24.16
N THR A 908 8.13 13.33 -25.07
CA THR A 908 6.78 13.80 -25.46
C THR A 908 5.72 13.40 -24.43
N ARG A 909 6.08 12.54 -23.46
CA ARG A 909 5.26 12.07 -22.34
C ARG A 909 6.07 12.16 -21.03
N LEU A 910 6.51 13.37 -20.72
CA LEU A 910 7.29 13.71 -19.53
C LEU A 910 6.40 14.32 -18.44
N GLY A 911 6.50 13.80 -17.22
CA GLY A 911 5.90 14.36 -16.01
C GLY A 911 6.91 14.42 -14.86
N ALA A 912 6.58 15.17 -13.81
CA ALA A 912 7.37 15.22 -12.59
C ALA A 912 6.48 15.16 -11.35
N CYS A 913 6.96 14.56 -10.27
CA CYS A 913 6.30 14.56 -8.98
C CYS A 913 7.32 14.65 -7.85
N GLY A 914 6.88 15.01 -6.65
CA GLY A 914 7.77 15.08 -5.50
C GLY A 914 7.06 15.15 -4.17
N TYR A 915 7.82 14.91 -3.11
CA TYR A 915 7.32 14.69 -1.76
C TYR A 915 7.91 15.72 -0.79
N CYS A 916 7.10 16.39 0.05
CA CYS A 916 7.56 17.41 0.99
C CYS A 916 8.34 18.52 0.25
N PHE A 917 9.65 18.65 0.49
CA PHE A 917 10.59 19.49 -0.26
C PHE A 917 10.47 19.32 -1.78
N GLY A 918 10.42 18.07 -2.27
CA GLY A 918 10.25 17.76 -3.67
C GLY A 918 8.87 18.15 -4.21
N GLY A 919 7.83 18.14 -3.36
CA GLY A 919 6.49 18.61 -3.71
C GLY A 919 6.49 20.12 -3.97
N THR A 920 7.15 20.89 -3.09
CA THR A 920 7.44 22.31 -3.34
C THR A 920 8.26 22.50 -4.61
N ALA A 921 9.31 21.69 -4.83
CA ALA A 921 10.20 21.81 -5.98
C ALA A 921 9.47 21.71 -7.32
N VAL A 922 8.59 20.70 -7.50
CA VAL A 922 7.84 20.54 -8.77
C VAL A 922 6.80 21.64 -8.99
N LEU A 923 6.22 22.19 -7.91
CA LEU A 923 5.32 23.35 -8.02
C LEU A 923 6.08 24.64 -8.39
N GLN A 924 7.26 24.88 -7.82
CA GLN A 924 8.13 26.01 -8.22
C GLN A 924 8.65 25.84 -9.66
N TYR A 925 8.93 24.61 -10.11
CA TYR A 925 9.36 24.30 -11.47
C TYR A 925 8.28 24.62 -12.52
N ALA A 926 7.00 24.34 -12.20
CA ALA A 926 5.88 24.81 -13.02
C ALA A 926 5.70 26.33 -12.93
N ARG A 927 5.75 26.91 -11.72
CA ARG A 927 5.60 28.37 -11.48
C ARG A 927 6.63 29.24 -12.20
N THR A 928 7.86 28.75 -12.37
CA THR A 928 8.92 29.50 -13.09
C THR A 928 8.71 29.50 -14.60
N GLY A 929 7.88 28.60 -15.13
CA GLY A 929 7.69 28.32 -16.55
C GLY A 929 8.76 27.37 -17.13
N ALA A 930 9.72 26.92 -16.33
CA ALA A 930 10.79 26.05 -16.77
C ALA A 930 10.27 24.63 -17.08
N ALA A 931 9.29 24.12 -16.32
CA ALA A 931 8.62 22.85 -16.64
C ALA A 931 8.01 22.86 -18.06
N THR A 932 7.28 23.93 -18.39
CA THR A 932 6.75 24.19 -19.74
C THR A 932 7.86 24.23 -20.79
N ALA A 933 8.94 24.98 -20.53
CA ALA A 933 10.06 25.14 -21.47
C ALA A 933 10.82 23.82 -21.72
N ASP A 934 10.89 22.94 -20.73
CA ASP A 934 11.53 21.63 -20.83
C ASP A 934 10.64 20.54 -21.45
N GLY A 935 9.33 20.80 -21.63
CA GLY A 935 8.36 19.86 -22.20
C GLY A 935 7.65 18.98 -21.17
N VAL A 936 7.68 19.34 -19.89
CA VAL A 936 6.94 18.64 -18.82
C VAL A 936 5.44 18.92 -18.97
N LEU A 937 4.65 17.87 -19.21
CA LEU A 937 3.21 17.98 -19.44
C LEU A 937 2.41 18.13 -18.15
N GLY A 938 2.92 17.65 -17.01
CA GLY A 938 2.25 17.77 -15.72
C GLY A 938 3.17 17.57 -14.52
N VAL A 939 2.86 18.28 -13.44
CA VAL A 939 3.52 18.17 -12.13
C VAL A 939 2.54 17.67 -11.05
N ALA A 940 2.99 16.78 -10.16
CA ALA A 940 2.20 16.25 -9.06
C ALA A 940 2.91 16.42 -7.71
N SER A 941 2.35 17.22 -6.81
CA SER A 941 2.90 17.49 -5.48
C SER A 941 2.24 16.62 -4.42
N PHE A 942 3.04 15.94 -3.60
CA PHE A 942 2.59 15.23 -2.40
C PHE A 942 3.07 16.00 -1.16
N HIS A 943 2.14 16.47 -0.33
CA HIS A 943 2.41 17.24 0.91
C HIS A 943 3.48 18.34 0.71
N GLY A 944 3.47 19.01 -0.44
CA GLY A 944 4.40 20.10 -0.75
C GLY A 944 3.96 21.44 -0.16
N GLY A 945 4.94 22.25 0.27
CA GLY A 945 4.71 23.60 0.78
C GLY A 945 4.11 24.53 -0.26
N LEU A 946 2.98 25.18 0.07
CA LEU A 946 2.23 26.04 -0.85
C LEU A 946 2.61 27.54 -0.82
N SER A 947 3.51 27.95 0.09
CA SER A 947 3.87 29.35 0.33
C SER A 947 4.41 30.06 -0.93
N GLY A 948 3.79 31.20 -1.27
CA GLY A 948 4.23 32.10 -2.35
C GLY A 948 3.99 31.58 -3.77
N LEU A 949 3.30 30.44 -3.95
CA LEU A 949 3.01 29.87 -5.26
C LEU A 949 1.98 30.67 -6.07
N ASP A 950 1.17 31.46 -5.37
CA ASP A 950 0.10 32.34 -5.87
C ASP A 950 0.59 33.57 -6.64
N ALA A 951 1.84 33.99 -6.45
CA ALA A 951 2.33 35.25 -7.01
C ALA A 951 2.64 35.24 -8.53
N LEU A 952 2.67 34.09 -9.21
CA LEU A 952 3.02 33.99 -10.65
C LEU A 952 2.24 32.89 -11.42
N PRO A 953 0.89 32.86 -11.41
CA PRO A 953 0.13 31.72 -11.89
C PRO A 953 0.10 31.56 -13.42
N GLN A 954 0.38 32.60 -14.20
CA GLN A 954 0.34 32.55 -15.67
C GLN A 954 1.41 31.63 -16.29
N LYS A 955 2.50 31.35 -15.56
CA LYS A 955 3.64 30.57 -16.05
C LYS A 955 3.47 29.05 -15.96
N TYR A 956 2.48 28.58 -15.20
CA TYR A 956 2.21 27.15 -15.07
C TYR A 956 1.63 26.57 -16.37
N CYS A 957 0.81 27.32 -17.10
CA CYS A 957 0.20 26.88 -18.34
C CYS A 957 1.24 26.70 -19.47
N PRO A 958 1.18 25.61 -20.27
CA PRO A 958 0.19 24.53 -20.30
C PRO A 958 0.55 23.29 -19.46
N THR A 959 1.58 23.33 -18.61
CA THR A 959 1.88 22.23 -17.67
C THR A 959 0.72 22.05 -16.68
N ARG A 960 0.16 20.83 -16.62
CA ARG A 960 -0.92 20.48 -15.69
C ARG A 960 -0.41 20.39 -14.24
N VAL A 961 -1.26 20.64 -13.25
CA VAL A 961 -0.87 20.65 -11.83
C VAL A 961 -1.78 19.78 -10.98
N ALA A 962 -1.24 18.76 -10.29
CA ALA A 962 -1.95 18.01 -9.26
C ALA A 962 -1.35 18.30 -7.88
N ILE A 963 -2.19 18.52 -6.87
CA ILE A 963 -1.78 18.74 -5.48
C ILE A 963 -2.52 17.75 -4.58
N PHE A 964 -1.75 16.90 -3.90
CA PHE A 964 -2.22 15.89 -2.95
C PHE A 964 -1.81 16.32 -1.53
N ASN A 965 -2.79 16.86 -0.79
CA ASN A 965 -2.57 17.48 0.51
C ASN A 965 -3.19 16.64 1.65
N GLY A 966 -2.55 16.66 2.81
CA GLY A 966 -3.14 16.14 4.04
C GLY A 966 -3.99 17.22 4.71
N ALA A 967 -5.26 16.95 4.97
CA ALA A 967 -6.15 17.94 5.60
C ALA A 967 -5.77 18.27 7.06
N GLY A 968 -4.98 17.40 7.70
CA GLY A 968 -4.37 17.62 9.01
C GLY A 968 -2.93 18.17 8.95
N ASP A 969 -2.44 18.58 7.78
CA ASP A 969 -1.10 19.15 7.63
C ASP A 969 -1.04 20.58 8.19
N ALA A 970 -0.56 20.70 9.44
CA ALA A 970 -0.40 21.98 10.12
C ALA A 970 0.60 22.96 9.47
N MET A 971 1.34 22.54 8.42
CA MET A 971 2.20 23.43 7.64
C MET A 971 1.44 24.16 6.51
N ILE A 972 0.21 23.71 6.19
CA ILE A 972 -0.62 24.22 5.10
C ILE A 972 -1.92 24.80 5.67
N THR A 973 -2.17 26.08 5.41
CA THR A 973 -3.38 26.79 5.85
C THR A 973 -4.44 26.85 4.76
N ASP A 974 -5.72 26.91 5.14
CA ASP A 974 -6.84 27.10 4.21
C ASP A 974 -6.69 28.35 3.33
N ALA A 975 -6.03 29.38 3.85
CA ALA A 975 -5.71 30.60 3.11
C ALA A 975 -4.70 30.35 1.97
N GLN A 976 -3.67 29.52 2.20
CA GLN A 976 -2.74 29.10 1.13
C GLN A 976 -3.44 28.22 0.11
N VAL A 977 -4.26 27.25 0.54
CA VAL A 977 -5.05 26.39 -0.36
C VAL A 977 -5.97 27.24 -1.24
N THR A 978 -6.69 28.19 -0.64
CA THR A 978 -7.58 29.13 -1.34
C THR A 978 -6.82 30.02 -2.32
N SER A 979 -5.69 30.61 -1.91
CA SER A 979 -4.91 31.52 -2.76
C SER A 979 -4.33 30.79 -3.97
N VAL A 980 -3.69 29.63 -3.76
CA VAL A 980 -3.10 28.82 -4.84
C VAL A 980 -4.17 28.29 -5.79
N SER A 981 -5.28 27.76 -5.29
CA SER A 981 -6.40 27.28 -6.11
C SER A 981 -6.98 28.40 -6.99
N SER A 982 -7.22 29.58 -6.39
CA SER A 982 -7.75 30.75 -7.10
C SER A 982 -6.77 31.27 -8.15
N ALA A 983 -5.47 31.26 -7.85
CA ALA A 983 -4.42 31.68 -8.77
C ALA A 983 -4.32 30.73 -9.98
N LEU A 984 -4.30 29.41 -9.74
CA LEU A 984 -4.29 28.39 -10.80
C LEU A 984 -5.54 28.50 -11.69
N GLU A 985 -6.73 28.65 -11.11
CA GLU A 985 -7.99 28.80 -11.86
C GLU A 985 -8.02 30.09 -12.71
N ALA A 986 -7.51 31.20 -12.17
CA ALA A 986 -7.39 32.46 -12.90
C ALA A 986 -6.42 32.39 -14.09
N SER A 987 -5.40 31.52 -14.03
CA SER A 987 -4.43 31.34 -15.14
C SER A 987 -4.92 30.49 -16.30
N LYS A 988 -6.05 29.78 -16.15
CA LYS A 988 -6.50 28.71 -17.06
C LYS A 988 -5.51 27.56 -17.20
N THR A 989 -4.69 27.34 -16.18
CA THR A 989 -3.98 26.07 -15.97
C THR A 989 -5.00 24.97 -15.71
N HIS A 990 -4.78 23.77 -16.24
CA HIS A 990 -5.53 22.58 -15.82
C HIS A 990 -4.94 22.04 -14.52
N TRP A 991 -5.70 22.10 -13.44
CA TRP A 991 -5.27 21.74 -12.11
C TRP A 991 -6.27 20.86 -11.35
N GLU A 992 -5.79 20.17 -10.35
CA GLU A 992 -6.59 19.44 -9.38
C GLU A 992 -5.97 19.56 -7.99
N PHE A 993 -6.82 19.67 -6.97
CA PHE A 993 -6.40 19.71 -5.57
C PHE A 993 -7.23 18.71 -4.79
N THR A 994 -6.58 17.77 -4.12
CA THR A 994 -7.25 16.79 -3.25
C THR A 994 -6.75 16.91 -1.82
N ASN A 995 -7.68 17.11 -0.89
CA ASN A 995 -7.47 16.97 0.55
C ASN A 995 -7.85 15.56 0.99
N TYR A 996 -6.96 14.88 1.72
CA TYR A 996 -7.22 13.61 2.38
C TYR A 996 -7.38 13.81 3.89
N SER A 997 -8.49 13.34 4.47
CA SER A 997 -8.79 13.52 5.90
C SER A 997 -7.74 12.93 6.82
N ASN A 998 -7.52 13.54 7.99
CA ASN A 998 -6.61 13.13 9.07
C ASN A 998 -5.12 12.97 8.69
N ALA A 999 -4.77 12.90 7.41
CA ALA A 999 -3.40 12.84 6.93
C ALA A 999 -2.65 14.13 7.26
N GLN A 1000 -1.42 14.00 7.76
CA GLN A 1000 -0.54 15.11 8.12
C GLN A 1000 0.56 15.31 7.07
N HIS A 1001 1.53 16.18 7.35
CA HIS A 1001 2.74 16.29 6.52
C HIS A 1001 3.44 14.93 6.41
N GLY A 1002 4.08 14.66 5.26
CA GLY A 1002 4.82 13.41 5.09
C GLY A 1002 3.97 12.14 4.98
N PHE A 1003 2.64 12.23 4.75
CA PHE A 1003 1.73 11.08 4.79
C PHE A 1003 2.10 9.89 3.89
N THR A 1004 2.92 10.10 2.85
CA THR A 1004 3.42 9.02 1.99
C THR A 1004 4.66 8.29 2.54
N HIS A 1005 5.28 8.77 3.63
CA HIS A 1005 6.61 8.37 4.10
C HIS A 1005 6.55 7.60 5.44
N PRO A 1006 6.87 6.29 5.45
CA PRO A 1006 6.66 5.45 6.64
C PRO A 1006 7.61 5.69 7.82
N THR A 1007 8.64 6.54 7.71
CA THR A 1007 9.75 6.61 8.71
C THR A 1007 9.95 7.97 9.40
N ASP A 1008 9.21 9.02 9.08
CA ASP A 1008 9.53 10.39 9.55
C ASP A 1008 8.86 10.77 10.90
N GLY A 1009 8.55 9.79 11.75
CA GLY A 1009 7.69 9.91 12.94
C GLY A 1009 8.12 10.94 13.99
N THR A 1010 7.73 12.19 13.77
CA THR A 1010 7.80 13.32 14.71
C THR A 1010 6.40 13.94 14.85
N ALA A 1011 6.21 14.92 15.74
CA ALA A 1011 4.89 15.48 16.06
C ALA A 1011 4.13 16.14 14.89
N HIS A 1012 4.77 16.35 13.73
CA HIS A 1012 4.18 16.98 12.54
C HIS A 1012 4.22 16.09 11.28
N PHE A 1013 4.82 14.89 11.36
CA PHE A 1013 5.09 14.03 10.22
C PHE A 1013 4.54 12.63 10.51
N HIS A 1014 3.50 12.22 9.79
CA HIS A 1014 2.76 10.99 10.09
C HIS A 1014 2.33 10.25 8.83
N TYR A 1015 2.80 9.02 8.66
CA TYR A 1015 2.37 8.12 7.57
C TYR A 1015 0.88 7.81 7.65
N ASP A 1016 0.17 7.98 6.54
CA ASP A 1016 -1.22 7.54 6.39
C ASP A 1016 -1.32 6.63 5.16
N GLN A 1017 -1.54 5.34 5.40
CA GLN A 1017 -1.60 4.33 4.35
C GLN A 1017 -2.73 4.60 3.34
N MET A 1018 -3.89 5.08 3.80
CA MET A 1018 -5.03 5.37 2.93
C MET A 1018 -4.71 6.56 2.03
N ALA A 1019 -4.23 7.67 2.59
CA ALA A 1019 -3.82 8.83 1.81
C ALA A 1019 -2.67 8.49 0.84
N GLU A 1020 -1.73 7.62 1.23
CA GLU A 1020 -0.67 7.12 0.34
C GLU A 1020 -1.22 6.31 -0.84
N GLN A 1021 -2.10 5.35 -0.59
CA GLN A 1021 -2.73 4.53 -1.63
C GLN A 1021 -3.60 5.38 -2.57
N ARG A 1022 -4.47 6.24 -2.00
CA ARG A 1022 -5.38 7.13 -2.75
C ARG A 1022 -4.61 8.12 -3.61
N SER A 1023 -3.64 8.85 -3.03
CA SER A 1023 -2.86 9.85 -3.77
C SER A 1023 -2.01 9.23 -4.87
N TRP A 1024 -1.49 8.01 -4.69
CA TRP A 1024 -0.80 7.30 -5.76
C TRP A 1024 -1.72 6.93 -6.92
N ALA A 1025 -2.93 6.41 -6.65
CA ALA A 1025 -3.93 6.13 -7.68
C ALA A 1025 -4.35 7.40 -8.43
N SER A 1026 -4.67 8.48 -7.69
CA SER A 1026 -5.03 9.77 -8.27
C SER A 1026 -3.90 10.35 -9.14
N MET A 1027 -2.64 10.27 -8.72
CA MET A 1027 -1.46 10.68 -9.49
C MET A 1027 -1.29 9.86 -10.77
N SER A 1028 -1.52 8.55 -10.70
CA SER A 1028 -1.37 7.62 -11.82
C SER A 1028 -2.34 7.94 -12.95
N ASP A 1029 -3.62 8.16 -12.64
CA ASP A 1029 -4.65 8.54 -13.62
C ASP A 1029 -4.51 10.02 -14.07
N PHE A 1030 -3.97 10.90 -13.23
CA PHE A 1030 -3.57 12.25 -13.65
C PHE A 1030 -2.50 12.21 -14.74
N LEU A 1031 -1.46 11.40 -14.57
CA LEU A 1031 -0.41 11.20 -15.58
C LEU A 1031 -0.95 10.51 -16.84
N ALA A 1032 -1.81 9.51 -16.71
CA ALA A 1032 -2.41 8.81 -17.84
C ALA A 1032 -3.20 9.77 -18.76
N THR A 1033 -4.12 10.56 -18.20
CA THR A 1033 -4.88 11.57 -18.94
C THR A 1033 -3.97 12.68 -19.51
N THR A 1034 -2.92 13.07 -18.79
CA THR A 1034 -1.94 14.08 -19.22
C THR A 1034 -1.13 13.60 -20.44
N PHE A 1035 -0.66 12.35 -20.42
CA PHE A 1035 0.14 11.76 -21.50
C PHE A 1035 -0.71 11.39 -22.73
N ALA A 1036 -1.99 11.06 -22.55
CA ALA A 1036 -2.96 10.93 -23.64
C ALA A 1036 -3.25 12.26 -24.36
N GLY A 1037 -2.93 13.40 -23.73
CA GLY A 1037 -3.14 14.73 -24.29
C GLY A 1037 -4.57 15.25 -24.16
N GLU A 1038 -5.40 14.60 -23.34
CA GLU A 1038 -6.72 15.12 -22.99
C GLU A 1038 -6.57 16.41 -22.16
N GLY A 1039 -7.38 17.42 -22.46
CA GLY A 1039 -7.33 18.75 -21.83
C GLY A 1039 -5.97 19.43 -21.91
N ARG A 1040 -5.25 19.32 -23.03
CA ARG A 1040 -4.14 20.22 -23.33
C ARG A 1040 -4.68 21.61 -23.64
N THR A 1041 -4.55 22.56 -22.73
CA THR A 1041 -4.68 23.97 -23.08
C THR A 1041 -3.62 24.32 -24.12
N SER A 1042 -4.05 24.98 -25.20
CA SER A 1042 -3.09 25.56 -26.13
C SER A 1042 -2.29 26.67 -25.43
N PRO A 1043 -1.02 26.89 -25.76
CA PRO A 1043 -0.26 28.04 -25.25
C PRO A 1043 -0.94 29.39 -25.55
N ALA A 1044 -1.80 29.45 -26.57
CA ALA A 1044 -2.59 30.62 -26.95
C ALA A 1044 -3.87 30.83 -26.11
N SER A 1045 -4.34 29.79 -25.41
CA SER A 1045 -5.48 29.87 -24.45
C SER A 1045 -5.03 30.15 -23.01
N CYS A 1046 -3.72 30.12 -22.73
CA CYS A 1046 -3.15 30.61 -21.49
C CYS A 1046 -3.30 32.14 -21.41
N VAL A 1047 -3.60 32.68 -20.23
CA VAL A 1047 -3.64 34.15 -20.04
C VAL A 1047 -2.21 34.67 -19.92
N HIS A 1048 -1.69 35.32 -20.98
CA HIS A 1048 -0.42 36.04 -20.95
C HIS A 1048 -0.66 37.52 -20.63
N ALA A 1049 -0.18 38.02 -19.50
CA ALA A 1049 -0.14 39.45 -19.25
C ALA A 1049 0.94 40.10 -20.15
N HIS A 1050 0.53 41.07 -20.95
CA HIS A 1050 1.46 41.93 -21.70
C HIS A 1050 2.44 42.63 -20.76
N ALA A 1051 3.73 42.33 -20.87
CA ALA A 1051 4.78 43.23 -20.40
C ALA A 1051 4.87 44.46 -21.33
N PRO A 1052 5.23 45.65 -20.84
CA PRO A 1052 5.18 46.87 -21.65
C PRO A 1052 6.18 46.86 -22.81
N ASN A 1053 5.76 47.45 -23.93
CA ASN A 1053 6.57 47.58 -25.13
C ASN A 1053 7.80 48.50 -24.89
N THR A 1054 9.00 47.91 -24.81
CA THR A 1054 10.27 48.66 -24.85
C THR A 1054 11.07 48.29 -26.10
N THR A 1055 10.86 49.08 -27.16
CA THR A 1055 11.64 49.00 -28.40
C THR A 1055 13.10 49.40 -28.18
N ALA A 1056 14.03 48.48 -28.49
CA ALA A 1056 15.43 48.80 -28.70
C ALA A 1056 15.98 47.97 -29.87
N THR A 1057 16.16 48.61 -31.02
CA THR A 1057 16.78 48.03 -32.22
C THR A 1057 18.31 47.99 -32.10
N PRO A 1058 18.95 47.07 -32.83
CA PRO A 1058 20.02 47.52 -33.74
C PRO A 1058 19.86 47.00 -35.18
N SER A 1059 20.40 47.79 -36.13
CA SER A 1059 20.47 47.52 -37.57
C SER A 1059 21.73 46.70 -37.97
N PRO A 1060 21.88 46.24 -39.24
CA PRO A 1060 22.38 44.88 -39.50
C PRO A 1060 23.64 44.75 -40.38
N ASP A 1061 23.93 43.48 -40.74
CA ASP A 1061 24.54 43.00 -41.99
C ASP A 1061 26.08 43.09 -42.20
N PRO A 1062 26.69 42.34 -43.17
CA PRO A 1062 26.04 41.57 -44.27
C PRO A 1062 26.58 40.15 -44.63
N ALA A 1063 25.82 39.51 -45.55
CA ALA A 1063 26.24 38.66 -46.70
C ALA A 1063 26.18 37.12 -46.59
N GLY A 1064 25.57 36.44 -47.59
CA GLY A 1064 25.67 34.97 -47.69
C GLY A 1064 24.82 34.10 -48.67
N ALA A 1065 24.22 34.63 -49.76
CA ALA A 1065 23.84 33.87 -50.98
C ALA A 1065 22.91 32.58 -50.95
N SER A 1066 21.66 32.78 -51.40
CA SER A 1066 21.10 32.22 -52.67
C SER A 1066 20.18 30.96 -52.73
N THR A 1067 19.27 31.05 -53.72
CA THR A 1067 18.47 30.02 -54.44
C THR A 1067 17.13 29.49 -53.86
N SER A 1068 16.04 30.00 -54.43
CA SER A 1068 14.70 29.38 -54.54
C SER A 1068 14.65 28.38 -55.73
N PRO A 1069 13.56 27.60 -55.98
CA PRO A 1069 12.28 28.16 -56.46
C PRO A 1069 10.98 27.51 -55.91
N SER A 1070 9.88 28.26 -56.04
CA SER A 1070 8.49 27.77 -55.85
C SER A 1070 8.00 26.93 -57.06
N PRO A 1071 6.76 26.41 -57.02
CA PRO A 1071 5.72 27.18 -57.72
C PRO A 1071 4.39 27.31 -56.98
N SER A 1072 3.60 28.28 -57.45
CA SER A 1072 2.28 28.69 -57.01
C SER A 1072 1.14 27.81 -57.56
N LEU A 1073 -0.05 27.95 -56.97
CA LEU A 1073 -1.31 27.97 -57.74
C LEU A 1073 -2.30 28.99 -57.13
N ALA A 1074 -3.30 29.39 -57.91
CA ALA A 1074 -3.86 30.75 -57.88
C ALA A 1074 -5.37 30.86 -57.60
N GLY A 1075 -5.83 32.10 -57.40
CA GLY A 1075 -7.24 32.52 -57.47
C GLY A 1075 -7.82 33.00 -56.13
N GLY A 1076 -8.49 34.16 -56.02
CA GLY A 1076 -8.66 35.23 -57.01
C GLY A 1076 -9.83 36.17 -56.67
N ASN A 1077 -9.54 37.48 -56.55
CA ASN A 1077 -10.40 38.68 -56.70
C ASN A 1077 -11.83 38.77 -56.11
N GLY A 1078 -12.21 39.95 -55.57
CA GLY A 1078 -13.62 40.19 -55.22
C GLY A 1078 -14.16 41.58 -54.84
N GLY A 1079 -13.37 42.62 -54.52
CA GLY A 1079 -13.86 44.02 -54.31
C GLY A 1079 -14.87 44.28 -53.16
N THR A 1080 -15.31 45.51 -52.84
CA THR A 1080 -14.80 46.87 -53.16
C THR A 1080 -15.54 47.93 -52.31
N LEU A 1081 -14.82 48.98 -51.84
CA LEU A 1081 -15.28 50.38 -51.57
C LEU A 1081 -16.32 50.61 -50.43
N SER A 1082 -16.01 51.33 -49.32
CA SER A 1082 -15.78 52.80 -49.13
C SER A 1082 -17.08 53.64 -48.99
N PRO A 1083 -17.11 54.86 -48.39
CA PRO A 1083 -16.08 55.64 -47.67
C PRO A 1083 -16.52 56.28 -46.30
N SER A 1084 -15.57 56.95 -45.63
CA SER A 1084 -15.77 57.98 -44.57
C SER A 1084 -16.42 59.29 -45.11
N PRO A 1085 -16.84 60.34 -44.32
CA PRO A 1085 -15.95 61.11 -43.41
C PRO A 1085 -16.58 61.81 -42.16
N SER A 1086 -15.70 62.22 -41.20
CA SER A 1086 -15.53 63.50 -40.43
C SER A 1086 -16.75 64.40 -40.02
N PRO A 1087 -16.60 65.49 -39.19
CA PRO A 1087 -15.39 66.11 -38.60
C PRO A 1087 -15.49 66.56 -37.11
N ALA A 1088 -14.38 67.16 -36.61
CA ALA A 1088 -14.26 68.14 -35.52
C ALA A 1088 -14.65 67.71 -34.07
N GLY A 1089 -14.02 68.18 -32.99
CA GLY A 1089 -12.98 69.21 -32.84
C GLY A 1089 -13.52 70.46 -32.12
N GLY A 1090 -13.24 70.61 -30.82
CA GLY A 1090 -13.72 71.75 -30.03
C GLY A 1090 -13.32 71.69 -28.55
N THR A 1091 -12.34 72.51 -28.18
CA THR A 1091 -11.78 72.73 -26.84
C THR A 1091 -12.64 73.61 -25.93
N LEU A 1092 -12.61 73.41 -24.59
CA LEU A 1092 -12.16 74.38 -23.55
C LEU A 1092 -12.66 74.04 -22.11
N SER A 1093 -11.74 74.25 -21.15
CA SER A 1093 -11.73 74.42 -19.68
C SER A 1093 -13.01 74.95 -18.94
N PRO A 1094 -13.01 75.14 -17.59
CA PRO A 1094 -12.37 74.46 -16.44
C PRO A 1094 -13.37 74.07 -15.30
N SER A 1095 -12.87 73.71 -14.11
CA SER A 1095 -13.59 73.23 -12.90
C SER A 1095 -14.68 74.13 -12.29
N PRO A 1096 -15.48 73.56 -11.35
CA PRO A 1096 -15.76 74.24 -10.08
C PRO A 1096 -15.51 73.37 -8.82
N SER A 1097 -15.14 74.02 -7.71
CA SER A 1097 -15.11 73.51 -6.32
C SER A 1097 -16.50 73.73 -5.65
N PRO A 1098 -16.70 73.66 -4.31
CA PRO A 1098 -15.93 73.05 -3.21
C PRO A 1098 -16.77 72.21 -2.20
N ALA A 1099 -16.11 71.50 -1.27
CA ALA A 1099 -16.54 71.38 0.13
C ALA A 1099 -15.35 70.85 0.97
N GLY A 1100 -15.07 71.46 2.12
CA GLY A 1100 -13.98 71.06 3.03
C GLY A 1100 -14.46 70.80 4.45
N GLY A 1101 -13.54 70.55 5.39
CA GLY A 1101 -13.89 70.55 6.83
C GLY A 1101 -13.01 69.70 7.74
N ASN A 1102 -11.80 70.21 8.06
CA ASN A 1102 -11.04 70.05 9.31
C ASN A 1102 -10.91 68.67 10.00
N GLY A 1103 -9.73 68.21 10.45
CA GLY A 1103 -8.46 68.92 10.65
C GLY A 1103 -7.68 68.35 11.84
N GLY A 1104 -6.40 68.72 11.94
CA GLY A 1104 -5.66 68.70 13.21
C GLY A 1104 -4.78 67.48 13.51
N THR A 1105 -3.63 67.37 12.84
CA THR A 1105 -2.43 66.81 13.48
C THR A 1105 -1.79 67.87 14.40
N LEU A 1106 -1.16 67.44 15.50
CA LEU A 1106 0.22 67.78 15.91
C LEU A 1106 0.47 67.49 17.41
N SER A 1107 1.64 66.92 17.70
CA SER A 1107 2.17 66.69 19.05
C SER A 1107 2.57 68.01 19.74
N PRO A 1108 2.70 67.99 21.08
CA PRO A 1108 4.02 68.33 21.64
C PRO A 1108 4.41 67.54 22.91
N SER A 1109 5.71 67.31 23.10
CA SER A 1109 6.32 67.03 24.41
C SER A 1109 6.30 68.30 25.28
N PRO A 1110 6.16 68.24 26.62
CA PRO A 1110 7.30 67.84 27.48
C PRO A 1110 6.95 67.11 28.81
N SER A 1111 7.99 66.65 29.51
CA SER A 1111 8.05 66.26 30.96
C SER A 1111 7.63 67.43 31.90
N PRO A 1112 7.44 67.27 33.26
CA PRO A 1112 8.05 66.26 34.15
C PRO A 1112 7.24 65.78 35.41
N ALA A 1113 7.89 64.88 36.18
CA ALA A 1113 7.77 64.61 37.65
C ALA A 1113 6.41 64.26 38.28
N GLY A 1114 6.30 63.31 39.22
CA GLY A 1114 7.28 62.41 39.84
C GLY A 1114 6.69 61.72 41.09
N GLY A 1115 7.42 60.82 41.78
CA GLY A 1115 7.06 60.43 43.16
C GLY A 1115 7.21 58.96 43.60
N SER A 1116 8.46 58.50 43.84
CA SER A 1116 8.88 57.41 44.76
C SER A 1116 8.34 55.96 44.62
N GLY A 1117 9.17 54.91 44.71
CA GLY A 1117 10.64 54.90 44.73
C GLY A 1117 11.33 53.58 45.13
N GLY A 1118 12.56 53.39 44.61
CA GLY A 1118 13.63 52.52 45.14
C GLY A 1118 13.53 51.00 44.86
N THR A 1119 14.60 50.23 44.67
CA THR A 1119 16.07 50.43 44.41
C THR A 1119 16.60 49.07 43.86
N GLY A 1120 17.67 48.90 43.08
CA GLY A 1120 18.63 49.82 42.42
C GLY A 1120 19.52 49.03 41.43
N SER A 1121 20.11 49.74 40.46
CA SER A 1121 20.91 49.25 39.30
C SER A 1121 22.41 48.96 39.68
N PRO A 1122 23.40 48.74 38.75
CA PRO A 1122 23.36 48.69 37.27
C PRO A 1122 24.24 47.61 36.56
N THR A 1123 24.06 47.50 35.24
CA THR A 1123 25.01 46.90 34.26
C THR A 1123 25.95 47.97 33.67
N PRO A 1124 27.12 47.60 33.12
CA PRO A 1124 27.28 47.71 31.64
C PRO A 1124 28.25 46.70 30.97
N THR A 1125 28.16 46.57 29.64
CA THR A 1125 29.13 45.90 28.74
C THR A 1125 30.30 46.82 28.36
N PRO A 1126 31.50 46.32 27.96
CA PRO A 1126 31.86 46.29 26.53
C PRO A 1126 32.85 45.16 26.10
N MET A 1127 33.29 45.17 24.82
CA MET A 1127 34.24 44.24 24.15
C MET A 1127 35.74 44.69 24.21
N VAL A 1128 36.66 43.86 23.64
CA VAL A 1128 38.06 44.19 23.17
C VAL A 1128 39.15 44.09 24.30
N THR A 1129 40.33 43.43 24.21
CA THR A 1129 41.15 42.77 23.13
C THR A 1129 42.09 41.61 23.62
N SER A 1130 42.65 40.85 22.65
CA SER A 1130 44.03 40.27 22.57
C SER A 1130 44.62 39.28 23.61
N THR A 1131 44.85 38.04 23.14
CA THR A 1131 46.05 37.17 23.31
C THR A 1131 46.95 37.27 24.55
N SER A 1132 47.17 36.14 25.26
CA SER A 1132 48.43 35.37 25.14
C SER A 1132 48.55 34.07 26.00
N LEU A 1133 49.06 33.02 25.34
CA LEU A 1133 50.07 32.03 25.80
C LEU A 1133 49.87 31.03 26.96
N ARG A 1134 50.35 29.79 26.65
CA ARG A 1134 50.87 28.69 27.52
C ARG A 1134 49.82 27.80 28.21
N LYS A 1135 49.67 26.54 27.76
CA LYS A 1135 50.51 25.33 27.94
C LYS A 1135 50.16 24.55 29.23
N ALA A 1136 49.47 23.43 29.05
CA ALA A 1136 49.72 22.21 29.82
C ALA A 1136 49.30 21.00 28.96
N SER A 1137 50.26 20.11 28.71
CA SER A 1137 50.14 18.91 27.88
C SER A 1137 49.73 17.68 28.69
N TRP A 1138 48.92 16.80 28.10
CA TRP A 1138 48.96 15.36 28.39
C TRP A 1138 49.01 14.60 27.06
N THR A 1139 50.21 14.20 26.65
CA THR A 1139 50.44 13.26 25.54
C THR A 1139 50.39 11.82 26.06
N PRO A 1140 49.79 10.86 25.35
CA PRO A 1140 49.90 9.45 25.68
C PRO A 1140 51.27 8.91 25.27
N ALA A 1141 51.88 8.05 26.11
CA ALA A 1141 53.16 7.39 25.81
C ALA A 1141 53.13 5.90 26.20
N ALA A 1142 53.06 5.08 25.15
CA ALA A 1142 53.42 3.67 24.97
C ALA A 1142 54.17 2.89 26.08
N MET A 1143 53.88 1.58 26.22
CA MET A 1143 54.67 0.53 25.53
C MET A 1143 54.19 -0.94 25.71
N ALA A 1144 54.49 -1.75 24.69
CA ALA A 1144 54.86 -3.19 24.70
C ALA A 1144 53.84 -4.33 25.01
N PHE A 1145 53.55 -5.11 23.94
CA PHE A 1145 53.70 -6.57 23.82
C PHE A 1145 53.67 -7.49 25.06
N VAL A 1146 52.85 -8.54 25.01
CA VAL A 1146 53.28 -9.97 25.06
C VAL A 1146 52.26 -10.84 24.28
N MET A 1147 52.73 -11.73 23.40
CA MET A 1147 51.97 -12.89 22.91
C MET A 1147 52.16 -14.09 23.84
N ALA A 1148 51.12 -14.87 24.13
CA ALA A 1148 51.27 -16.22 24.67
C ALA A 1148 50.10 -17.12 24.24
N ALA A 1149 50.43 -18.21 23.54
CA ALA A 1149 49.54 -19.36 23.40
C ALA A 1149 49.61 -20.26 24.65
N PRO A 1150 48.71 -21.24 24.76
CA PRO A 1150 49.19 -22.56 25.16
C PRO A 1150 48.66 -23.67 24.25
N ALA A 1151 49.47 -24.72 24.08
CA ALA A 1151 49.10 -25.95 23.39
C ALA A 1151 49.46 -27.19 24.22
N ALA A 1152 48.79 -28.29 23.88
CA ALA A 1152 49.15 -29.70 24.13
C ALA A 1152 48.96 -30.33 25.53
N ARG A 1153 47.98 -31.25 25.58
CA ARG A 1153 48.01 -32.65 26.10
C ARG A 1153 46.58 -33.20 25.93
N ALA A 1154 46.26 -34.46 25.60
CA ALA A 1154 46.94 -35.63 25.02
C ALA A 1154 45.78 -36.60 24.57
N LEU A 1155 45.92 -37.84 24.08
CA LEU A 1155 47.01 -38.81 23.86
C LEU A 1155 46.46 -39.90 22.89
N ALA A 1156 47.34 -40.62 22.17
CA ALA A 1156 47.09 -41.74 21.23
C ALA A 1156 46.64 -41.34 19.81
#